data_AF-A0A925IH10-F1
#
_entry.id   AF-A0A925IH10-F1
#
_cell.length_a   1.000
_cell.length_b   1.000
_cell.length_c   1.000
_cell.angle_alpha   90.00
_cell.angle_beta   90.00
_cell.angle_gamma   90.00
#
_symmetry.space_group_name_H-M   'P 1'
#
loop_
_entity.id
_entity.type
_entity.pdbx_description
1 polymer ?
#
loop_
_entity_poly.entity_id
_entity_poly.type
_entity_poly.pdbx_seq_one_letter_code
_entity_poly.pdbx_strand_id
1 'polypeptide(L)'
;MKFWVLKIVIVSIGILTAFSVRAQDIFTRGLVYQVPGMQKVTLREQIIYRTVNDTALGFDIYYPPSFDFKKSLPLVIFNNGAGGMDVPRWGVYKDWAKLIAANGMIAVNYQARNRRTLEDGEALLDYLKKNAGKLNIDPGKIGLWTCSANTATGMRLAHKTRPAIIKALVVYYGNPDSLGQLRQDLPTLFVRAALDAQFINTGIDNFIQASLQQDTRLEVINYLNGIHAFDVFTNSTEAKDIIIKTVEFLKKNLLQPVTTTDFVLTNKNFMWLVMNNQLPVALAEFRKIRVTYRADSSFQPFYNAVIREDVLNANAYWLLNHQRQNDALEVFKLAVESYPASPNAYESLSEAFEITGNKAEAARNAELCLLKLPGATGISENFKNVLKQSAEQRIARLVGSPLQQAGLPPKRAHHELVYDEAGKTIIMTAGSTPLNGGQSFAFYNDLWRFDGREWKQEGIAGDQRSGIRMAWDTKRSKLFSYGGFANDRSLPELRVFENREWKTLSNDPSMNAAEPGFVYDSHRDRLIAFGGTPARGQVNSSTWEWDGTEWKKLEVAGPPGRLGFAMVYDTKRKKTVLYGGMGGANEVLGDTWEWDGSNWLKVSDNGPGARISPGYAYDYNRGMLVIFGGINNGNIMNDTWGWNGKEWKKLADTGPSARVMGTMAYDKTRDRIVLFGGRPAWPNDANDTWEWDGREWKEIKLN
;
A
#
# COMPACT_ATOMS: atom_id res chain seq x y z
N MET A 1 51.73 -49.57 7.35
CA MET A 1 51.18 -48.77 8.47
C MET A 1 52.27 -47.96 9.23
N LYS A 2 53.28 -47.39 8.55
CA LYS A 2 54.34 -46.56 9.18
C LYS A 2 54.71 -45.27 8.42
N PHE A 3 53.99 -44.93 7.34
CA PHE A 3 54.27 -43.72 6.54
C PHE A 3 53.21 -42.60 6.64
N TRP A 4 52.10 -42.83 7.35
CA TRP A 4 51.01 -41.84 7.50
C TRP A 4 51.05 -41.06 8.82
N VAL A 5 51.79 -41.53 9.84
CA VAL A 5 51.87 -40.87 11.15
C VAL A 5 52.90 -39.72 11.18
N LEU A 6 53.87 -39.70 10.26
CA LEU A 6 54.96 -38.71 10.29
C LEU A 6 54.60 -37.35 9.63
N LYS A 7 53.61 -37.31 8.73
CA LYS A 7 53.15 -36.05 8.09
C LYS A 7 52.21 -35.22 8.97
N ILE A 8 51.50 -35.85 9.92
CA ILE A 8 50.63 -35.15 10.88
C ILE A 8 51.46 -34.51 12.00
N VAL A 9 52.60 -35.08 12.38
CA VAL A 9 53.44 -34.54 13.45
C VAL A 9 54.26 -33.32 13.00
N ILE A 10 54.66 -33.23 11.73
CA ILE A 10 55.50 -32.11 11.25
C ILE A 10 54.68 -30.83 10.96
N VAL A 11 53.40 -30.94 10.58
CA VAL A 11 52.53 -29.77 10.37
C VAL A 11 52.00 -29.22 11.71
N SER A 12 51.89 -30.04 12.75
CA SER A 12 51.47 -29.61 14.09
C SER A 12 52.56 -28.90 14.90
N ILE A 13 53.85 -29.16 14.65
CA ILE A 13 54.95 -28.56 15.45
C ILE A 13 55.31 -27.14 14.98
N GLY A 14 55.10 -26.80 13.69
CA GLY A 14 55.35 -25.46 13.15
C GLY A 14 54.28 -24.42 13.54
N ILE A 15 53.03 -24.86 13.78
CA ILE A 15 51.92 -23.96 14.15
C ILE A 15 51.88 -23.73 15.67
N LEU A 16 52.27 -24.71 16.49
CA LEU A 16 52.25 -24.61 17.95
C LEU A 16 53.40 -23.78 18.54
N THR A 17 54.56 -23.68 17.87
CA THR A 17 55.73 -22.96 18.39
C THR A 17 55.68 -21.45 18.17
N ALA A 18 54.99 -20.96 17.14
CA ALA A 18 54.74 -19.52 16.95
C ALA A 18 53.51 -19.00 17.74
N PHE A 19 52.52 -19.86 18.01
CA PHE A 19 51.36 -19.53 18.83
C PHE A 19 51.70 -19.42 20.33
N SER A 20 52.61 -20.26 20.84
CA SER A 20 52.93 -20.32 22.27
C SER A 20 53.71 -19.10 22.79
N VAL A 21 54.59 -18.50 21.98
CA VAL A 21 55.34 -17.29 22.37
C VAL A 21 54.51 -16.02 22.22
N ARG A 22 53.59 -15.95 21.24
CA ARG A 22 52.71 -14.78 21.01
C ARG A 22 51.46 -14.74 21.91
N ALA A 23 51.03 -15.88 22.47
CA ALA A 23 49.82 -15.95 23.30
C ALA A 23 49.99 -15.26 24.68
N GLN A 24 51.19 -15.25 25.26
CA GLN A 24 51.44 -14.57 26.54
C GLN A 24 51.43 -13.04 26.42
N ASP A 25 51.82 -12.49 25.27
CA ASP A 25 51.88 -11.05 24.99
C ASP A 25 50.51 -10.39 24.81
N ILE A 26 49.47 -11.14 24.42
CA ILE A 26 48.09 -10.62 24.26
C ILE A 26 47.52 -10.12 25.59
N PHE A 27 47.91 -10.73 26.70
CA PHE A 27 47.37 -10.40 28.02
C PHE A 27 47.92 -9.06 28.55
N THR A 28 49.10 -8.64 28.09
CA THR A 28 49.78 -7.43 28.57
C THR A 28 49.78 -6.29 27.55
N ARG A 29 49.72 -6.59 26.25
CA ARG A 29 49.69 -5.56 25.20
C ARG A 29 48.30 -4.93 25.04
N GLY A 30 48.32 -3.62 24.80
CA GLY A 30 47.15 -2.79 24.51
C GLY A 30 46.82 -2.72 23.02
N LEU A 31 45.86 -1.86 22.68
CA LEU A 31 45.47 -1.61 21.28
C LEU A 31 46.58 -0.88 20.52
N VAL A 32 46.74 -1.19 19.23
CA VAL A 32 47.65 -0.46 18.32
C VAL A 32 47.17 0.96 17.98
N TYR A 33 45.90 1.26 18.27
CA TYR A 33 45.30 2.60 18.11
C TYR A 33 44.95 3.18 19.47
N GLN A 34 45.53 4.34 19.79
CA GLN A 34 45.26 5.06 21.03
C GLN A 34 44.92 6.53 20.75
N VAL A 35 44.07 7.10 21.59
CA VAL A 35 43.72 8.54 21.56
C VAL A 35 43.95 9.19 22.93
N PRO A 36 44.28 10.49 23.00
CA PRO A 36 44.60 11.15 24.27
C PRO A 36 43.53 11.02 25.36
N GLY A 37 42.25 10.93 24.98
CA GLY A 37 41.14 10.79 25.92
C GLY A 37 41.14 9.47 26.71
N MET A 38 41.82 8.42 26.23
CA MET A 38 41.84 7.10 26.88
C MET A 38 42.48 7.13 28.27
N GLN A 39 43.43 8.04 28.52
CA GLN A 39 44.09 8.18 29.82
C GLN A 39 43.28 9.01 30.82
N LYS A 40 42.18 9.62 30.37
CA LYS A 40 41.35 10.55 31.17
C LYS A 40 39.98 9.98 31.50
N VAL A 41 39.72 8.71 31.16
CA VAL A 41 38.42 8.06 31.41
C VAL A 41 38.23 7.86 32.91
N THR A 42 36.99 7.92 33.37
CA THR A 42 36.65 7.63 34.77
C THR A 42 36.34 6.14 34.90
N LEU A 43 37.04 5.44 35.79
CA LEU A 43 36.91 4.00 35.99
C LEU A 43 36.28 3.69 37.36
N ARG A 44 35.33 2.76 37.41
CA ARG A 44 34.92 2.08 38.65
C ARG A 44 35.15 0.58 38.46
N GLU A 45 35.95 0.00 39.34
CA GLU A 45 36.40 -1.40 39.22
C GLU A 45 35.59 -2.33 40.12
N GLN A 46 35.51 -3.60 39.73
CA GLN A 46 35.04 -4.72 40.55
C GLN A 46 33.62 -4.56 41.13
N ILE A 47 32.69 -4.01 40.34
CA ILE A 47 31.27 -3.99 40.72
C ILE A 47 30.72 -5.41 40.62
N ILE A 48 30.30 -5.99 41.75
CA ILE A 48 29.78 -7.36 41.79
C ILE A 48 28.38 -7.41 41.17
N TYR A 49 28.22 -8.24 40.13
CA TYR A 49 26.93 -8.45 39.47
C TYR A 49 26.28 -9.78 39.84
N ARG A 50 27.07 -10.76 40.28
CA ARG A 50 26.59 -12.09 40.67
C ARG A 50 27.57 -12.79 41.60
N THR A 51 27.06 -13.61 42.54
CA THR A 51 27.85 -14.55 43.32
C THR A 51 27.33 -15.97 43.08
N VAL A 52 28.21 -16.93 42.79
CA VAL A 52 27.84 -18.35 42.63
C VAL A 52 28.83 -19.22 43.39
N ASN A 53 28.35 -20.03 44.34
CA ASN A 53 29.18 -20.92 45.18
C ASN A 53 30.43 -20.19 45.72
N ASP A 54 30.21 -19.09 46.44
CA ASP A 54 31.24 -18.22 47.03
C ASP A 54 32.21 -17.53 46.05
N THR A 55 32.00 -17.69 44.73
CA THR A 55 32.74 -16.96 43.70
C THR A 55 31.97 -15.70 43.33
N ALA A 56 32.49 -14.53 43.69
CA ALA A 56 31.96 -13.23 43.27
C ALA A 56 32.44 -12.89 41.85
N LEU A 57 31.51 -12.54 40.96
CA LEU A 57 31.77 -12.11 39.60
C LEU A 57 31.59 -10.59 39.53
N GLY A 58 32.68 -9.89 39.22
CA GLY A 58 32.73 -8.45 39.08
C GLY A 58 32.78 -7.97 37.63
N PHE A 59 32.50 -6.69 37.43
CA PHE A 59 32.82 -5.98 36.19
C PHE A 59 33.43 -4.61 36.47
N ASP A 60 34.24 -4.16 35.52
CA ASP A 60 34.81 -2.82 35.48
C ASP A 60 33.98 -1.98 34.50
N ILE A 61 33.65 -0.75 34.89
CA ILE A 61 32.88 0.20 34.09
C ILE A 61 33.68 1.48 33.83
N TYR A 62 33.76 1.86 32.56
CA TYR A 62 34.54 2.99 32.06
C TYR A 62 33.58 4.06 31.54
N TYR A 63 33.69 5.27 32.08
CA TYR A 63 32.92 6.43 31.69
C TYR A 63 33.78 7.42 30.88
N PRO A 64 33.17 8.22 29.99
CA PRO A 64 33.89 9.25 29.26
C PRO A 64 34.66 10.22 30.17
N PRO A 65 35.73 10.85 29.67
CA PRO A 65 36.42 11.90 30.41
C PRO A 65 35.46 13.00 30.88
N SER A 66 35.56 13.39 32.15
CA SER A 66 34.71 14.41 32.77
C SER A 66 33.20 14.11 32.68
N PHE A 67 32.81 12.83 32.81
CA PHE A 67 31.42 12.40 32.69
C PHE A 67 30.47 13.07 33.71
N ASP A 68 29.35 13.59 33.20
CA ASP A 68 28.25 14.14 33.99
C ASP A 68 27.31 13.03 34.47
N PHE A 69 27.45 12.66 35.75
CA PHE A 69 26.64 11.63 36.41
C PHE A 69 25.16 12.01 36.62
N LYS A 70 24.69 13.13 36.05
CA LYS A 70 23.25 13.41 35.88
C LYS A 70 22.69 12.83 34.58
N LYS A 71 23.54 12.42 33.65
CA LYS A 71 23.15 11.86 32.34
C LYS A 71 23.22 10.33 32.35
N SER A 72 22.52 9.73 31.40
CA SER A 72 22.70 8.32 31.04
C SER A 72 23.21 8.22 29.61
N LEU A 73 24.18 7.33 29.37
CA LEU A 73 24.76 7.12 28.05
C LEU A 73 24.61 5.66 27.58
N PRO A 74 24.68 5.42 26.25
CA PRO A 74 24.79 4.08 25.73
C PRO A 74 26.00 3.34 26.28
N LEU A 75 25.89 2.01 26.34
CA LEU A 75 26.89 1.12 26.91
C LEU A 75 27.38 0.13 25.85
N VAL A 76 28.67 -0.17 25.80
CA VAL A 76 29.24 -1.29 25.04
C VAL A 76 29.80 -2.33 26.01
N ILE A 77 29.34 -3.57 25.89
CA ILE A 77 29.81 -4.70 26.69
C ILE A 77 30.87 -5.45 25.89
N PHE A 78 32.00 -5.75 26.52
CA PHE A 78 33.03 -6.61 25.97
C PHE A 78 32.78 -8.05 26.43
N ASN A 79 32.49 -8.93 25.47
CA ASN A 79 32.14 -10.32 25.76
C ASN A 79 33.38 -11.18 26.06
N ASN A 80 33.33 -11.86 27.22
CA ASN A 80 34.50 -12.49 27.82
C ASN A 80 34.17 -13.89 28.34
N GLY A 81 34.68 -14.95 27.70
CA GLY A 81 34.40 -16.34 28.07
C GLY A 81 35.55 -17.33 28.00
N ALA A 82 36.43 -17.15 27.01
CA ALA A 82 37.74 -17.75 26.91
C ALA A 82 38.74 -16.76 27.54
N GLY A 83 39.29 -17.12 28.70
CA GLY A 83 40.16 -16.25 29.51
C GLY A 83 39.77 -16.16 30.98
N GLY A 84 38.56 -16.64 31.34
CA GLY A 84 38.11 -16.76 32.72
C GLY A 84 38.01 -15.41 33.46
N MET A 85 38.37 -15.42 34.74
CA MET A 85 38.21 -14.28 35.66
C MET A 85 39.19 -13.12 35.39
N ASP A 86 40.21 -13.33 34.56
CA ASP A 86 41.28 -12.36 34.34
C ASP A 86 41.08 -11.46 33.11
N VAL A 87 40.03 -11.68 32.29
CA VAL A 87 39.82 -10.90 31.06
C VAL A 87 39.72 -9.39 31.32
N PRO A 88 39.09 -8.90 32.41
CA PRO A 88 39.14 -7.48 32.76
C PRO A 88 40.53 -6.89 32.96
N ARG A 89 41.53 -7.75 33.25
CA ARG A 89 42.92 -7.35 33.48
C ARG A 89 43.73 -7.25 32.18
N TRP A 90 43.27 -7.85 31.08
CA TRP A 90 44.02 -7.92 29.84
C TRP A 90 44.15 -6.56 29.15
N GLY A 91 45.36 -6.24 28.66
CA GLY A 91 45.68 -4.95 28.06
C GLY A 91 44.73 -4.55 26.92
N VAL A 92 44.51 -5.46 25.97
CA VAL A 92 43.63 -5.22 24.81
C VAL A 92 42.19 -4.88 25.20
N TYR A 93 41.64 -5.55 26.21
CA TYR A 93 40.27 -5.31 26.66
C TYR A 93 40.13 -4.00 27.44
N LYS A 94 41.14 -3.66 28.27
CA LYS A 94 41.21 -2.35 28.94
C LYS A 94 41.27 -1.22 27.93
N ASP A 95 42.13 -1.34 26.91
CA ASP A 95 42.30 -0.30 25.92
C ASP A 95 41.08 -0.15 25.02
N TRP A 96 40.43 -1.25 24.61
CA TRP A 96 39.14 -1.17 23.92
C TRP A 96 38.07 -0.46 24.77
N ALA A 97 37.95 -0.80 26.05
CA ALA A 97 36.98 -0.16 26.94
C ALA A 97 37.29 1.34 27.13
N LYS A 98 38.56 1.71 27.30
CA LYS A 98 39.01 3.10 27.34
C LYS A 98 38.75 3.84 26.03
N LEU A 99 38.96 3.20 24.88
CA LEU A 99 38.77 3.80 23.57
C LEU A 99 37.28 4.11 23.33
N ILE A 100 36.38 3.19 23.69
CA ILE A 100 34.93 3.42 23.66
C ILE A 100 34.54 4.57 24.60
N ALA A 101 35.06 4.58 25.83
CA ALA A 101 34.82 5.64 26.80
C ALA A 101 35.30 7.02 26.31
N ALA A 102 36.51 7.10 25.77
CA ALA A 102 37.07 8.30 25.17
C ALA A 102 36.25 8.83 23.99
N ASN A 103 35.41 7.98 23.38
CA ASN A 103 34.54 8.31 22.25
C ASN A 103 33.07 8.53 22.63
N GLY A 104 32.79 8.76 23.92
CA GLY A 104 31.48 9.27 24.38
C GLY A 104 30.42 8.21 24.66
N MET A 105 30.82 6.94 24.81
CA MET A 105 29.95 5.85 25.28
C MET A 105 30.47 5.31 26.62
N ILE A 106 29.68 4.54 27.34
CA ILE A 106 30.16 3.79 28.51
C ILE A 106 30.67 2.42 28.02
N ALA A 107 31.68 1.86 28.66
CA ALA A 107 32.13 0.49 28.38
C ALA A 107 32.12 -0.38 29.64
N VAL A 108 31.76 -1.65 29.49
CA VAL A 108 31.80 -2.65 30.57
C VAL A 108 32.65 -3.84 30.15
N ASN A 109 33.55 -4.22 31.03
CA ASN A 109 34.42 -5.38 30.91
C ASN A 109 34.18 -6.29 32.13
N TYR A 110 33.70 -7.51 31.92
CA TYR A 110 33.19 -8.34 33.01
C TYR A 110 33.93 -9.67 33.16
N GLN A 111 33.89 -10.21 34.38
CA GLN A 111 34.39 -11.53 34.69
C GLN A 111 33.31 -12.58 34.40
N ALA A 112 33.70 -13.68 33.78
CA ALA A 112 32.83 -14.84 33.59
C ALA A 112 33.57 -16.12 33.92
N ARG A 113 32.84 -17.13 34.42
CA ARG A 113 33.43 -18.44 34.71
C ARG A 113 33.68 -19.18 33.40
N ASN A 114 34.81 -19.89 33.36
CA ASN A 114 35.16 -20.72 32.21
C ASN A 114 34.03 -21.69 31.87
N ARG A 115 33.68 -21.79 30.58
CA ARG A 115 32.59 -22.64 30.04
C ARG A 115 31.17 -22.31 30.54
N ARG A 116 30.98 -21.25 31.34
CA ARG A 116 29.66 -20.76 31.80
C ARG A 116 29.38 -19.34 31.34
N THR A 117 30.12 -18.88 30.33
CA THR A 117 30.09 -17.52 29.81
C THR A 117 28.71 -17.05 29.35
N LEU A 118 27.93 -17.91 28.72
CA LEU A 118 26.60 -17.53 28.26
C LEU A 118 25.69 -17.18 29.45
N GLU A 119 25.67 -18.04 30.47
CA GLU A 119 24.89 -17.86 31.68
C GLU A 119 25.35 -16.64 32.50
N ASP A 120 26.65 -16.44 32.58
CA ASP A 120 27.23 -15.30 33.31
C ASP A 120 27.01 -13.98 32.55
N GLY A 121 27.09 -14.00 31.21
CA GLY A 121 26.76 -12.86 30.36
C GLY A 121 25.27 -12.49 30.39
N GLU A 122 24.37 -13.48 30.43
CA GLU A 122 22.93 -13.26 30.65
C GLU A 122 22.66 -12.60 32.01
N ALA A 123 23.28 -13.11 33.07
CA ALA A 123 23.14 -12.52 34.41
C ALA A 123 23.71 -11.10 34.50
N LEU A 124 24.80 -10.80 33.79
CA LEU A 124 25.32 -9.44 33.68
C LEU A 124 24.30 -8.52 32.98
N LEU A 125 23.72 -8.95 31.86
CA LEU A 125 22.73 -8.14 31.14
C LEU A 125 21.52 -7.82 32.03
N ASP A 126 21.04 -8.81 32.79
CA ASP A 126 19.95 -8.62 33.75
C ASP A 126 20.35 -7.64 34.86
N TYR A 127 21.55 -7.76 35.40
CA TYR A 127 22.07 -6.86 36.42
C TYR A 127 22.18 -5.41 35.90
N LEU A 128 22.77 -5.22 34.72
CA LEU A 128 22.95 -3.91 34.10
C LEU A 128 21.59 -3.25 33.84
N LYS A 129 20.62 -3.99 33.29
CA LYS A 129 19.27 -3.49 33.05
C LYS A 129 18.57 -3.09 34.34
N LYS A 130 18.64 -3.93 35.38
CA LYS A 130 18.02 -3.67 36.70
C LYS A 130 18.64 -2.46 37.40
N ASN A 131 19.93 -2.21 37.21
CA ASN A 131 20.66 -1.15 37.90
C ASN A 131 20.98 0.05 37.00
N ALA A 132 20.33 0.18 35.85
CA ALA A 132 20.70 1.14 34.82
C ALA A 132 20.79 2.60 35.32
N GLY A 133 19.80 3.03 36.10
CA GLY A 133 19.78 4.38 36.69
C GLY A 133 20.90 4.63 37.72
N LYS A 134 21.32 3.60 38.47
CA LYS A 134 22.44 3.71 39.43
C LYS A 134 23.80 3.73 38.73
N LEU A 135 23.88 3.11 37.55
CA LEU A 135 25.09 3.01 36.75
C LEU A 135 25.21 4.12 35.71
N ASN A 136 24.19 4.99 35.57
CA ASN A 136 24.13 6.05 34.56
C ASN A 136 24.23 5.51 33.12
N ILE A 137 23.63 4.34 32.87
CA ILE A 137 23.58 3.72 31.54
C ILE A 137 22.17 3.77 30.97
N ASP A 138 22.07 3.90 29.65
CA ASP A 138 20.81 3.76 28.92
C ASP A 138 20.58 2.26 28.60
N PRO A 139 19.63 1.58 29.28
CA PRO A 139 19.40 0.16 29.06
C PRO A 139 18.74 -0.14 27.71
N GLY A 140 18.27 0.88 26.99
CA GLY A 140 17.73 0.77 25.64
C GLY A 140 18.81 0.80 24.56
N LYS A 141 20.07 1.11 24.90
CA LYS A 141 21.17 1.35 23.95
C LYS A 141 22.45 0.61 24.36
N ILE A 142 22.37 -0.72 24.36
CA ILE A 142 23.50 -1.59 24.72
C ILE A 142 24.11 -2.23 23.46
N GLY A 143 25.39 -1.98 23.19
CA GLY A 143 26.19 -2.68 22.20
C GLY A 143 26.95 -3.86 22.79
N LEU A 144 27.30 -4.83 21.95
CA LEU A 144 28.15 -5.97 22.31
C LEU A 144 29.35 -6.02 21.36
N TRP A 145 30.55 -6.15 21.91
CA TRP A 145 31.76 -6.44 21.17
C TRP A 145 32.27 -7.82 21.55
N THR A 146 32.62 -8.64 20.55
CA THR A 146 33.15 -9.99 20.78
C THR A 146 34.24 -10.31 19.77
N CYS A 147 35.20 -11.15 20.16
CA CYS A 147 36.31 -11.53 19.30
C CYS A 147 36.77 -12.98 19.53
N SER A 148 37.48 -13.54 18.54
CA SER A 148 38.22 -14.80 18.67
C SER A 148 37.37 -15.94 19.29
N ALA A 149 37.89 -16.64 20.30
CA ALA A 149 37.21 -17.73 20.98
C ALA A 149 35.92 -17.30 21.72
N ASN A 150 35.70 -16.00 21.95
CA ASN A 150 34.49 -15.46 22.57
C ASN A 150 33.33 -15.30 21.58
N THR A 151 33.62 -15.30 20.28
CA THR A 151 32.64 -15.03 19.22
C THR A 151 31.42 -15.92 19.32
N ALA A 152 31.57 -17.24 19.49
CA ALA A 152 30.43 -18.15 19.60
C ALA A 152 29.45 -17.77 20.73
N THR A 153 29.97 -17.43 21.91
CA THR A 153 29.12 -17.00 23.03
C THR A 153 28.54 -15.61 22.80
N GLY A 154 29.31 -14.68 22.25
CA GLY A 154 28.86 -13.31 21.99
C GLY A 154 27.71 -13.30 20.97
N MET A 155 27.82 -14.13 19.94
CA MET A 155 26.76 -14.34 18.95
C MET A 155 25.48 -14.88 19.62
N ARG A 156 25.58 -15.85 20.54
CA ARG A 156 24.42 -16.35 21.30
C ARG A 156 23.81 -15.28 22.21
N LEU A 157 24.63 -14.53 22.93
CA LEU A 157 24.19 -13.42 23.77
C LEU A 157 23.46 -12.35 22.95
N ALA A 158 23.93 -12.07 21.74
CA ALA A 158 23.32 -11.07 20.88
C ALA A 158 22.04 -11.54 20.18
N HIS A 159 21.98 -12.80 19.72
CA HIS A 159 20.89 -13.32 18.88
C HIS A 159 19.84 -14.17 19.63
N LYS A 160 20.17 -14.88 20.71
CA LYS A 160 19.26 -15.84 21.37
C LYS A 160 18.66 -15.35 22.70
N THR A 161 19.19 -14.32 23.34
CA THR A 161 18.70 -13.88 24.66
C THR A 161 17.38 -13.11 24.55
N ARG A 162 16.37 -13.54 25.33
CA ARG A 162 15.16 -12.75 25.59
C ARG A 162 15.37 -11.98 26.90
N PRO A 163 15.09 -10.67 26.96
CA PRO A 163 14.63 -9.79 25.88
C PRO A 163 15.78 -9.29 24.97
N ALA A 164 15.44 -8.80 23.76
CA ALA A 164 16.37 -8.26 22.76
C ALA A 164 17.06 -6.95 23.19
N ILE A 165 17.97 -7.07 24.17
CA ILE A 165 18.64 -5.97 24.86
C ILE A 165 19.79 -5.40 24.02
N ILE A 166 20.53 -6.25 23.30
CA ILE A 166 21.64 -5.80 22.45
C ILE A 166 21.11 -5.09 21.20
N LYS A 167 21.62 -3.89 20.93
CA LYS A 167 21.22 -3.00 19.82
C LYS A 167 22.28 -2.81 18.74
N ALA A 168 23.52 -3.22 19.00
CA ALA A 168 24.59 -3.26 18.00
C ALA A 168 25.56 -4.39 18.36
N LEU A 169 26.09 -5.09 17.37
CA LEU A 169 27.05 -6.18 17.55
C LEU A 169 28.30 -5.93 16.72
N VAL A 170 29.47 -6.11 17.33
CA VAL A 170 30.76 -6.13 16.65
C VAL A 170 31.44 -7.47 16.87
N VAL A 171 31.94 -8.07 15.80
CA VAL A 171 32.61 -9.38 15.82
C VAL A 171 33.98 -9.28 15.16
N TYR A 172 35.03 -9.69 15.86
CA TYR A 172 36.43 -9.64 15.38
C TYR A 172 37.02 -11.07 15.25
N TYR A 173 37.47 -11.44 14.05
CA TYR A 173 38.26 -12.65 13.72
C TYR A 173 38.03 -13.91 14.59
N GLY A 174 36.79 -14.37 14.70
CA GLY A 174 36.45 -15.58 15.45
C GLY A 174 35.41 -16.42 14.73
N ASN A 175 35.25 -17.67 15.17
CA ASN A 175 34.30 -18.59 14.55
C ASN A 175 32.87 -18.32 15.09
N PRO A 176 31.94 -17.82 14.25
CA PRO A 176 30.56 -17.58 14.65
C PRO A 176 29.77 -18.89 14.79
N ASP A 177 28.95 -18.97 15.83
CA ASP A 177 27.98 -20.06 15.98
C ASP A 177 26.71 -19.72 15.19
N SER A 178 26.36 -20.55 14.21
CA SER A 178 25.29 -20.29 13.22
C SER A 178 24.18 -21.34 13.21
N LEU A 179 23.96 -22.06 14.32
CA LEU A 179 22.95 -23.12 14.41
C LEU A 179 21.51 -22.64 14.68
N GLY A 180 21.11 -21.43 14.24
CA GLY A 180 19.75 -20.95 14.48
C GLY A 180 19.37 -19.65 13.78
N GLN A 181 18.14 -19.18 14.05
CA GLN A 181 17.60 -17.94 13.51
C GLN A 181 18.36 -16.73 14.06
N LEU A 182 18.97 -15.95 13.17
CA LEU A 182 19.66 -14.72 13.50
C LEU A 182 18.65 -13.59 13.67
N ARG A 183 18.85 -12.76 14.69
CA ARG A 183 18.09 -11.51 14.87
C ARG A 183 18.22 -10.61 13.65
N GLN A 184 17.13 -10.54 12.92
CA GLN A 184 17.00 -9.70 11.75
C GLN A 184 17.01 -8.23 12.07
N ASP A 185 16.83 -7.72 13.30
CA ASP A 185 16.84 -6.28 13.59
C ASP A 185 18.25 -5.74 13.90
N LEU A 186 19.14 -6.59 14.38
CA LEU A 186 20.43 -6.23 14.95
C LEU A 186 21.45 -5.76 13.88
N PRO A 187 21.94 -4.50 13.94
CA PRO A 187 23.14 -4.07 13.21
C PRO A 187 24.35 -4.85 13.70
N THR A 188 25.05 -5.51 12.78
CA THR A 188 26.25 -6.30 13.05
C THR A 188 27.40 -5.86 12.16
N LEU A 189 28.55 -5.52 12.74
CA LEU A 189 29.82 -5.34 12.04
C LEU A 189 30.69 -6.58 12.26
N PHE A 190 31.13 -7.22 11.18
CA PHE A 190 32.01 -8.37 11.22
C PHE A 190 33.35 -8.03 10.56
N VAL A 191 34.42 -8.15 11.33
CA VAL A 191 35.79 -7.87 10.90
C VAL A 191 36.53 -9.19 10.71
N ARG A 192 36.79 -9.54 9.45
CA ARG A 192 37.53 -10.74 9.05
C ARG A 192 39.01 -10.41 8.91
N ALA A 193 39.86 -11.22 9.53
CA ALA A 193 41.30 -11.27 9.30
C ALA A 193 41.59 -12.38 8.27
N ALA A 194 41.89 -12.01 7.02
CA ALA A 194 41.92 -12.99 5.94
C ALA A 194 43.09 -13.99 6.02
N LEU A 195 44.18 -13.64 6.73
CA LEU A 195 45.32 -14.53 6.98
C LEU A 195 45.16 -15.39 8.24
N ASP A 196 43.98 -15.38 8.87
CA ASP A 196 43.67 -16.24 10.01
C ASP A 196 43.48 -17.71 9.60
N ALA A 197 43.39 -18.60 10.59
CA ALA A 197 43.27 -20.03 10.38
C ALA A 197 42.07 -20.37 9.49
N GLN A 198 42.27 -21.30 8.55
CA GLN A 198 41.29 -21.66 7.53
C GLN A 198 39.92 -22.03 8.14
N PHE A 199 39.89 -22.79 9.24
CA PHE A 199 38.65 -23.18 9.89
C PHE A 199 37.83 -22.00 10.43
N ILE A 200 38.49 -20.92 10.88
CA ILE A 200 37.84 -19.68 11.31
C ILE A 200 37.23 -18.99 10.10
N ASN A 201 38.03 -18.81 9.04
CA ASN A 201 37.60 -18.18 7.80
C ASN A 201 36.42 -18.91 7.14
N THR A 202 36.44 -20.26 7.11
CA THR A 202 35.30 -21.07 6.65
C THR A 202 34.05 -20.86 7.52
N GLY A 203 34.21 -20.76 8.84
CA GLY A 203 33.10 -20.45 9.74
C GLY A 203 32.48 -19.06 9.48
N ILE A 204 33.33 -18.07 9.20
CA ILE A 204 32.91 -16.72 8.82
C ILE A 204 32.17 -16.74 7.48
N ASP A 205 32.69 -17.45 6.48
CA ASP A 205 32.05 -17.58 5.17
C ASP A 205 30.64 -18.18 5.31
N ASN A 206 30.49 -19.25 6.09
CA ASN A 206 29.19 -19.86 6.37
C ASN A 206 28.22 -18.90 7.07
N PHE A 207 28.72 -18.11 8.02
CA PHE A 207 27.89 -17.10 8.70
C PHE A 207 27.46 -15.98 7.76
N ILE A 208 28.35 -15.46 6.92
CA ILE A 208 28.00 -14.43 5.93
C ILE A 208 26.90 -14.97 5.00
N GLN A 209 27.02 -16.21 4.52
CA GLN A 209 25.98 -16.85 3.70
C GLN A 209 24.65 -16.97 4.45
N ALA A 210 24.66 -17.43 5.71
CA ALA A 210 23.45 -17.51 6.52
C ALA A 210 22.83 -16.13 6.79
N SER A 211 23.65 -15.10 7.02
CA SER A 211 23.23 -13.72 7.22
C SER A 211 22.59 -13.10 5.97
N LEU A 212 23.08 -13.47 4.78
CA LEU A 212 22.49 -13.08 3.49
C LEU A 212 21.16 -13.78 3.26
N GLN A 213 21.09 -15.09 3.52
CA GLN A 213 19.84 -15.87 3.40
C GLN A 213 18.75 -15.38 4.35
N GLN A 214 19.12 -14.89 5.52
CA GLN A 214 18.19 -14.41 6.55
C GLN A 214 17.97 -12.88 6.54
N ASP A 215 18.51 -12.14 5.55
CA ASP A 215 18.37 -10.68 5.43
C ASP A 215 18.73 -9.89 6.71
N THR A 216 19.86 -10.24 7.33
CA THR A 216 20.34 -9.55 8.54
C THR A 216 21.08 -8.24 8.21
N ARG A 217 21.21 -7.29 9.17
CA ARG A 217 22.07 -6.08 8.94
C ARG A 217 23.48 -6.51 9.25
N LEU A 218 24.20 -6.91 8.21
CA LEU A 218 25.60 -7.28 8.31
C LEU A 218 26.45 -6.32 7.49
N GLU A 219 27.40 -5.66 8.14
CA GLU A 219 28.52 -4.98 7.51
C GLU A 219 29.77 -5.87 7.66
N VAL A 220 30.50 -6.10 6.58
CA VAL A 220 31.71 -6.94 6.61
C VAL A 220 32.91 -6.10 6.21
N ILE A 221 33.92 -6.08 7.07
CA ILE A 221 35.26 -5.61 6.74
C ILE A 221 36.13 -6.82 6.52
N ASN A 222 36.62 -7.01 5.29
CA ASN A 222 37.56 -8.06 4.95
C ASN A 222 38.99 -7.49 4.92
N TYR A 223 39.75 -7.69 6.00
CA TYR A 223 41.13 -7.23 6.09
C TYR A 223 42.07 -8.28 5.46
N LEU A 224 42.38 -8.09 4.18
CA LEU A 224 43.13 -9.06 3.36
C LEU A 224 44.52 -9.40 3.94
N ASN A 225 45.17 -8.43 4.60
CA ASN A 225 46.48 -8.61 5.22
C ASN A 225 46.40 -8.88 6.74
N GLY A 226 45.18 -9.03 7.27
CA GLY A 226 44.96 -9.17 8.70
C GLY A 226 45.32 -10.56 9.22
N ILE A 227 46.13 -10.60 10.27
CA ILE A 227 46.39 -11.80 11.08
C ILE A 227 45.41 -11.88 12.27
N HIS A 228 45.36 -13.01 12.95
CA HIS A 228 44.66 -13.14 14.22
C HIS A 228 45.17 -12.09 15.23
N ALA A 229 44.27 -11.40 15.94
CA ALA A 229 44.61 -10.32 16.86
C ALA A 229 45.39 -9.15 16.21
N PHE A 230 45.02 -8.77 14.98
CA PHE A 230 45.64 -7.66 14.27
C PHE A 230 45.54 -6.33 15.03
N ASP A 231 44.49 -6.12 15.82
CA ASP A 231 44.25 -4.94 16.64
C ASP A 231 45.27 -4.77 17.79
N VAL A 232 46.05 -5.81 18.07
CA VAL A 232 47.15 -5.80 19.05
C VAL A 232 48.52 -5.87 18.36
N PHE A 233 48.65 -6.65 17.29
CA PHE A 233 49.96 -6.97 16.71
C PHE A 233 50.31 -6.23 15.42
N THR A 234 49.34 -5.60 14.76
CA THR A 234 49.54 -4.99 13.44
C THR A 234 49.42 -3.48 13.52
N ASN A 235 50.56 -2.79 13.67
CA ASN A 235 50.60 -1.33 13.70
C ASN A 235 50.65 -0.74 12.27
N SER A 236 49.61 -0.98 11.47
CA SER A 236 49.45 -0.40 10.12
C SER A 236 48.33 0.65 10.10
N THR A 237 48.29 1.46 9.05
CA THR A 237 47.22 2.43 8.82
C THR A 237 45.86 1.72 8.68
N GLU A 238 45.82 0.63 7.92
CA GLU A 238 44.61 -0.16 7.69
C GLU A 238 44.07 -0.78 8.98
N ALA A 239 44.94 -1.33 9.83
CA ALA A 239 44.53 -1.87 11.13
C ALA A 239 43.90 -0.77 12.03
N LYS A 240 44.48 0.44 12.03
CA LYS A 240 43.94 1.59 12.77
C LYS A 240 42.62 2.08 12.20
N ASP A 241 42.50 2.15 10.87
CA ASP A 241 41.27 2.57 10.19
C ASP A 241 40.11 1.61 10.49
N ILE A 242 40.38 0.30 10.59
CA ILE A 242 39.37 -0.69 10.97
C ILE A 242 38.90 -0.48 12.42
N ILE A 243 39.83 -0.16 13.34
CA ILE A 243 39.50 0.18 14.72
C ILE A 243 38.64 1.46 14.78
N ILE A 244 39.01 2.50 14.01
CA ILE A 244 38.24 3.75 13.90
C ILE A 244 36.83 3.47 13.39
N LYS A 245 36.70 2.74 12.28
CA LYS A 245 35.39 2.36 11.70
C LYS A 245 34.53 1.57 12.67
N THR A 246 35.14 0.75 13.52
CA THR A 246 34.43 0.00 14.56
C THR A 246 33.84 0.92 15.62
N VAL A 247 34.59 1.92 16.06
CA VAL A 247 34.09 2.95 16.98
C VAL A 247 32.96 3.76 16.32
N GLU A 248 33.13 4.16 15.06
CA GLU A 248 32.11 4.89 14.30
C GLU A 248 30.83 4.09 14.12
N PHE A 249 30.93 2.80 13.81
CA PHE A 249 29.79 1.89 13.72
C PHE A 249 29.00 1.85 15.05
N LEU A 250 29.70 1.74 16.19
CA LEU A 250 29.05 1.75 17.50
C LEU A 250 28.41 3.12 17.79
N LYS A 251 29.09 4.24 17.50
CA LYS A 251 28.52 5.59 17.66
C LYS A 251 27.27 5.79 16.79
N LYS A 252 27.30 5.35 15.53
CA LYS A 252 26.16 5.45 14.61
C LYS A 252 24.94 4.69 15.14
N ASN A 253 25.15 3.48 15.64
CA ASN A 253 24.03 2.62 16.07
C ASN A 253 23.60 2.84 17.52
N LEU A 254 24.38 3.57 18.34
CA LEU A 254 24.08 3.79 19.76
C LEU A 254 23.90 5.27 20.15
N LEU A 255 24.68 6.22 19.62
CA LEU A 255 24.62 7.62 20.05
C LEU A 255 23.68 8.49 19.22
N GLN A 256 23.59 8.27 17.92
CA GLN A 256 22.76 9.12 17.07
C GLN A 256 21.27 8.78 17.25
N PRO A 257 20.37 9.79 17.30
CA PRO A 257 18.98 9.56 16.93
C PRO A 257 18.99 8.98 15.52
N VAL A 258 18.13 8.00 15.21
CA VAL A 258 18.04 7.52 13.84
C VAL A 258 17.55 8.66 12.96
N THR A 259 18.48 9.33 12.27
CA THR A 259 18.21 10.37 11.28
C THR A 259 18.08 9.69 9.93
N THR A 260 17.00 10.00 9.22
CA THR A 260 16.64 9.35 7.95
C THR A 260 17.46 9.82 6.75
N THR A 261 18.46 10.69 6.97
CA THR A 261 19.24 11.31 5.88
C THR A 261 20.44 10.50 5.40
N ASP A 262 20.96 9.54 6.17
CA ASP A 262 22.09 8.68 5.76
C ASP A 262 21.66 7.22 5.54
N PHE A 263 20.41 7.04 5.13
CA PHE A 263 19.80 5.73 5.09
C PHE A 263 19.54 5.25 3.66
N VAL A 264 20.32 4.25 3.21
CA VAL A 264 19.98 3.48 2.00
C VAL A 264 18.76 2.66 2.33
N LEU A 265 17.57 3.04 1.83
CA LEU A 265 16.35 2.29 2.14
C LEU A 265 16.50 0.83 1.75
N THR A 266 16.61 -0.04 2.76
CA THR A 266 16.57 -1.49 2.64
C THR A 266 15.25 -2.01 3.19
N ASN A 267 14.85 -3.21 2.76
CA ASN A 267 13.66 -3.90 3.27
C ASN A 267 13.62 -3.89 4.81
N LYS A 268 14.74 -4.28 5.39
CA LYS A 268 14.94 -4.38 6.83
C LYS A 268 14.72 -3.05 7.57
N ASN A 269 15.18 -1.93 7.02
CA ASN A 269 15.04 -0.65 7.72
C ASN A 269 13.73 0.06 7.39
N PHE A 270 13.14 -0.21 6.23
CA PHE A 270 11.72 0.08 6.00
C PHE A 270 10.88 -0.57 7.11
N MET A 271 11.06 -1.88 7.33
CA MET A 271 10.35 -2.58 8.40
C MET A 271 10.74 -2.13 9.81
N TRP A 272 11.99 -1.77 10.05
CA TRP A 272 12.41 -1.18 11.33
C TRP A 272 11.67 0.13 11.63
N LEU A 273 11.54 1.03 10.64
CA LEU A 273 10.78 2.27 10.78
C LEU A 273 9.30 1.99 11.06
N VAL A 274 8.69 1.07 10.31
CA VAL A 274 7.29 0.66 10.55
C VAL A 274 7.15 0.11 11.97
N MET A 275 8.01 -0.82 12.36
CA MET A 275 8.02 -1.46 13.69
C MET A 275 8.19 -0.48 14.85
N ASN A 276 8.88 0.64 14.64
CA ASN A 276 9.10 1.70 15.65
C ASN A 276 8.08 2.86 15.55
N ASN A 277 6.90 2.61 14.96
CA ASN A 277 5.81 3.60 14.81
C ASN A 277 6.18 4.82 13.96
N GLN A 278 7.10 4.64 13.01
CA GLN A 278 7.52 5.68 12.06
C GLN A 278 7.05 5.34 10.64
N LEU A 279 5.84 4.78 10.49
CA LEU A 279 5.26 4.41 9.19
C LEU A 279 5.21 5.59 8.21
N PRO A 280 4.77 6.82 8.58
CA PRO A 280 4.78 7.94 7.63
C PRO A 280 6.17 8.25 7.07
N VAL A 281 7.21 8.09 7.88
CA VAL A 281 8.61 8.29 7.48
C VAL A 281 9.06 7.16 6.54
N ALA A 282 8.72 5.90 6.85
CA ALA A 282 9.00 4.75 6.00
C ALA A 282 8.38 4.90 4.60
N LEU A 283 7.11 5.31 4.54
CA LEU A 283 6.38 5.53 3.28
C LEU A 283 6.96 6.71 2.49
N ALA A 284 7.33 7.80 3.17
CA ALA A 284 7.91 8.98 2.52
C ALA A 284 9.27 8.66 1.87
N GLU A 285 10.18 7.99 2.61
CA GLU A 285 11.49 7.61 2.06
C GLU A 285 11.35 6.57 0.95
N PHE A 286 10.41 5.63 1.06
CA PHE A 286 10.10 4.68 -0.01
C PHE A 286 9.68 5.38 -1.30
N ARG A 287 8.72 6.30 -1.23
CA ARG A 287 8.21 7.02 -2.40
C ARG A 287 9.29 7.90 -3.02
N LYS A 288 10.08 8.61 -2.20
CA LYS A 288 11.22 9.40 -2.66
C LYS A 288 12.22 8.56 -3.46
N ILE A 289 12.64 7.43 -2.90
CA ILE A 289 13.60 6.52 -3.52
C ILE A 289 13.07 5.88 -4.80
N ARG A 290 11.78 5.50 -4.81
CA ARG A 290 11.09 5.00 -6.00
C ARG A 290 11.12 6.01 -7.15
N VAL A 291 10.91 7.30 -6.86
CA VAL A 291 10.99 8.38 -7.86
C VAL A 291 12.42 8.55 -8.36
N THR A 292 13.40 8.59 -7.46
CA THR A 292 14.82 8.74 -7.81
C THR A 292 15.31 7.60 -8.72
N TYR A 293 14.95 6.34 -8.44
CA TYR A 293 15.42 5.19 -9.23
C TYR A 293 14.69 4.97 -10.55
N ARG A 294 13.45 5.43 -10.72
CA ARG A 294 12.80 5.45 -12.05
C ARG A 294 13.58 6.30 -13.06
N ALA A 295 14.45 7.18 -12.61
CA ALA A 295 15.29 8.04 -13.44
C ALA A 295 16.70 7.47 -13.73
N ASP A 296 17.16 6.41 -13.06
CA ASP A 296 18.52 5.85 -13.21
C ASP A 296 18.52 4.31 -13.30
N SER A 297 18.93 3.78 -14.45
CA SER A 297 18.92 2.36 -14.78
C SER A 297 20.06 1.53 -14.15
N SER A 298 21.07 2.17 -13.56
CA SER A 298 22.25 1.49 -12.99
C SER A 298 22.01 0.85 -11.61
N PHE A 299 20.88 1.15 -10.95
CA PHE A 299 20.56 0.73 -9.57
C PHE A 299 19.67 -0.54 -9.45
N GLN A 300 19.40 -1.21 -10.56
CA GLN A 300 18.53 -2.40 -10.67
C GLN A 300 18.76 -3.53 -9.63
N PRO A 301 20.00 -3.91 -9.25
CA PRO A 301 20.22 -5.02 -8.30
C PRO A 301 19.79 -4.71 -6.86
N PHE A 302 19.94 -3.46 -6.41
CA PHE A 302 19.55 -3.00 -5.06
C PHE A 302 18.04 -2.73 -4.97
N TYR A 303 17.43 -2.30 -6.09
CA TYR A 303 15.99 -2.15 -6.29
C TYR A 303 15.21 -3.44 -6.01
N ASN A 304 15.77 -4.59 -6.39
CA ASN A 304 15.16 -5.92 -6.23
C ASN A 304 15.19 -6.50 -4.81
N ALA A 305 15.75 -5.80 -3.81
CA ALA A 305 15.77 -6.27 -2.43
C ALA A 305 14.70 -5.61 -1.54
N VAL A 306 14.15 -4.46 -1.94
CA VAL A 306 13.36 -3.57 -1.05
C VAL A 306 11.99 -3.25 -1.62
N ILE A 307 11.95 -3.08 -2.93
CA ILE A 307 10.73 -2.74 -3.67
C ILE A 307 10.13 -4.01 -4.26
N ARG A 308 10.78 -5.18 -4.17
CA ARG A 308 10.29 -6.44 -4.76
C ARG A 308 8.93 -6.83 -4.19
N GLU A 309 8.03 -7.25 -5.08
CA GLU A 309 6.63 -7.51 -4.75
C GLU A 309 6.47 -8.54 -3.61
N ASP A 310 7.17 -9.67 -3.70
CA ASP A 310 7.18 -10.74 -2.70
C ASP A 310 7.68 -10.25 -1.32
N VAL A 311 8.65 -9.33 -1.29
CA VAL A 311 9.21 -8.76 -0.07
C VAL A 311 8.20 -7.84 0.62
N LEU A 312 7.58 -6.92 -0.14
CA LEU A 312 6.51 -6.07 0.37
C LEU A 312 5.32 -6.90 0.86
N ASN A 313 4.98 -7.96 0.12
CA ASN A 313 3.91 -8.88 0.48
C ASN A 313 4.21 -9.60 1.81
N ALA A 314 5.39 -10.20 1.92
CA ALA A 314 5.83 -10.93 3.12
C ALA A 314 5.84 -10.02 4.37
N ASN A 315 6.31 -8.79 4.23
CA ASN A 315 6.29 -7.80 5.30
C ASN A 315 4.88 -7.44 5.77
N ALA A 316 3.98 -7.21 4.83
CA ALA A 316 2.61 -6.83 5.13
C ALA A 316 1.86 -7.98 5.84
N TYR A 317 2.03 -9.23 5.39
CA TYR A 317 1.52 -10.40 6.10
C TYR A 317 2.17 -10.60 7.48
N TRP A 318 3.46 -10.30 7.62
CA TRP A 318 4.11 -10.30 8.93
C TRP A 318 3.44 -9.30 9.88
N LEU A 319 3.15 -8.08 9.42
CA LEU A 319 2.45 -7.06 10.22
C LEU A 319 1.03 -7.48 10.59
N LEU A 320 0.27 -8.09 9.67
CA LEU A 320 -1.06 -8.65 9.95
C LEU A 320 -1.00 -9.66 11.11
N ASN A 321 -0.05 -10.60 11.04
CA ASN A 321 0.14 -11.63 12.07
C ASN A 321 0.56 -11.07 13.44
N HIS A 322 1.07 -9.84 13.49
CA HIS A 322 1.46 -9.14 14.71
C HIS A 322 0.42 -8.10 15.16
N GLN A 323 -0.84 -8.23 14.70
CA GLN A 323 -1.95 -7.34 15.07
C GLN A 323 -1.74 -5.87 14.66
N ARG A 324 -0.82 -5.61 13.72
CA ARG A 324 -0.56 -4.27 13.17
C ARG A 324 -1.31 -4.07 11.86
N GLN A 325 -2.63 -4.24 11.94
CA GLN A 325 -3.49 -4.37 10.76
C GLN A 325 -3.51 -3.10 9.88
N ASN A 326 -3.56 -1.92 10.49
CA ASN A 326 -3.54 -0.65 9.76
C ASN A 326 -2.19 -0.41 9.06
N ASP A 327 -1.07 -0.77 9.70
CA ASP A 327 0.25 -0.63 9.08
C ASP A 327 0.43 -1.62 7.94
N ALA A 328 -0.04 -2.86 8.11
CA ALA A 328 -0.03 -3.86 7.06
C ALA A 328 -0.80 -3.40 5.82
N LEU A 329 -1.98 -2.78 6.02
CA LEU A 329 -2.81 -2.27 4.94
C LEU A 329 -2.08 -1.20 4.12
N GLU A 330 -1.34 -0.29 4.77
CA GLU A 330 -0.53 0.70 4.07
C GLU A 330 0.65 0.08 3.29
N VAL A 331 1.24 -1.00 3.78
CA VAL A 331 2.30 -1.74 3.06
C VAL A 331 1.73 -2.51 1.86
N PHE A 332 0.55 -3.14 1.97
CA PHE A 332 -0.12 -3.77 0.81
C PHE A 332 -0.52 -2.74 -0.25
N LYS A 333 -1.00 -1.55 0.15
CA LYS A 333 -1.25 -0.45 -0.79
C LYS A 333 0.03 -0.04 -1.54
N LEU A 334 1.17 -0.04 -0.86
CA LEU A 334 2.46 0.27 -1.46
C LEU A 334 2.90 -0.80 -2.49
N ALA A 335 2.58 -2.07 -2.24
CA ALA A 335 2.81 -3.17 -3.18
C ALA A 335 2.00 -2.96 -4.47
N VAL A 336 0.72 -2.62 -4.36
CA VAL A 336 -0.14 -2.26 -5.51
C VAL A 336 0.36 -1.00 -6.21
N GLU A 337 0.77 0.03 -5.45
CA GLU A 337 1.34 1.27 -6.00
C GLU A 337 2.55 0.95 -6.88
N SER A 338 3.39 0.00 -6.44
CA SER A 338 4.65 -0.38 -7.09
C SER A 338 4.46 -1.36 -8.26
N TYR A 339 3.49 -2.28 -8.14
CA TYR A 339 3.17 -3.33 -9.12
C TYR A 339 1.69 -3.28 -9.55
N PRO A 340 1.24 -2.21 -10.22
CA PRO A 340 -0.16 -2.05 -10.62
C PRO A 340 -0.63 -3.06 -11.69
N ALA A 341 0.28 -3.85 -12.26
CA ALA A 341 -0.03 -4.94 -13.18
C ALA A 341 -0.07 -6.32 -12.50
N SER A 342 0.37 -6.44 -11.24
CA SER A 342 0.45 -7.75 -10.58
C SER A 342 -0.89 -8.17 -9.99
N PRO A 343 -1.47 -9.30 -10.40
CA PRO A 343 -2.68 -9.84 -9.78
C PRO A 343 -2.45 -10.26 -8.32
N ASN A 344 -1.23 -10.70 -7.96
CA ASN A 344 -0.90 -11.14 -6.61
C ASN A 344 -0.93 -9.97 -5.61
N ALA A 345 -0.41 -8.80 -5.98
CA ALA A 345 -0.48 -7.61 -5.13
C ALA A 345 -1.93 -7.19 -4.79
N TYR A 346 -2.85 -7.29 -5.76
CA TYR A 346 -4.26 -7.00 -5.53
C TYR A 346 -4.96 -8.09 -4.71
N GLU A 347 -4.60 -9.36 -4.90
CA GLU A 347 -5.15 -10.46 -4.09
C GLU A 347 -4.79 -10.28 -2.61
N SER A 348 -3.53 -9.97 -2.31
CA SER A 348 -3.08 -9.83 -0.92
C SER A 348 -3.64 -8.58 -0.25
N LEU A 349 -3.78 -7.47 -1.00
CA LEU A 349 -4.49 -6.28 -0.51
C LEU A 349 -5.97 -6.56 -0.24
N SER A 350 -6.62 -7.36 -1.10
CA SER A 350 -7.99 -7.81 -0.92
C SER A 350 -8.17 -8.58 0.39
N GLU A 351 -7.27 -9.50 0.69
CA GLU A 351 -7.28 -10.24 1.95
C GLU A 351 -7.09 -9.33 3.17
N ALA A 352 -6.16 -8.36 3.10
CA ALA A 352 -5.93 -7.41 4.18
C ALA A 352 -7.16 -6.54 4.48
N PHE A 353 -7.87 -6.10 3.45
CA PHE A 353 -9.14 -5.39 3.62
C PHE A 353 -10.24 -6.27 4.24
N GLU A 354 -10.28 -7.55 3.90
CA GLU A 354 -11.22 -8.49 4.50
C GLU A 354 -10.94 -8.67 6.00
N ILE A 355 -9.67 -8.89 6.37
CA ILE A 355 -9.22 -9.05 7.76
C ILE A 355 -9.52 -7.79 8.60
N THR A 356 -9.35 -6.60 8.01
CA THR A 356 -9.66 -5.32 8.67
C THR A 356 -11.14 -4.95 8.66
N GLY A 357 -12.00 -5.79 8.09
CA GLY A 357 -13.45 -5.63 8.09
C GLY A 357 -14.01 -4.74 6.98
N ASN A 358 -13.18 -4.26 6.04
CA ASN A 358 -13.62 -3.50 4.87
C ASN A 358 -13.98 -4.45 3.71
N LYS A 359 -15.14 -5.10 3.82
CA LYS A 359 -15.62 -6.08 2.84
C LYS A 359 -15.74 -5.53 1.41
N ALA A 360 -16.06 -4.24 1.26
CA ALA A 360 -16.21 -3.58 -0.03
C ALA A 360 -14.88 -3.47 -0.78
N GLU A 361 -13.85 -2.95 -0.11
CA GLU A 361 -12.51 -2.85 -0.68
C GLU A 361 -11.85 -4.23 -0.85
N ALA A 362 -12.17 -5.18 0.02
CA ALA A 362 -11.76 -6.57 -0.16
C ALA A 362 -12.31 -7.14 -1.48
N ALA A 363 -13.62 -7.06 -1.71
CA ALA A 363 -14.22 -7.55 -2.95
C ALA A 363 -13.66 -6.85 -4.20
N ARG A 364 -13.54 -5.51 -4.15
CA ARG A 364 -13.00 -4.71 -5.25
C ARG A 364 -11.58 -5.13 -5.63
N ASN A 365 -10.70 -5.35 -4.66
CA ASN A 365 -9.32 -5.75 -4.93
C ASN A 365 -9.25 -7.21 -5.45
N ALA A 366 -10.17 -8.08 -5.05
CA ALA A 366 -10.27 -9.41 -5.63
C ALA A 366 -10.75 -9.37 -7.11
N GLU A 367 -11.68 -8.49 -7.47
CA GLU A 367 -12.07 -8.27 -8.87
C GLU A 367 -10.90 -7.71 -9.70
N LEU A 368 -10.13 -6.76 -9.13
CA LEU A 368 -8.93 -6.23 -9.77
C LEU A 368 -7.85 -7.32 -9.97
N CYS A 369 -7.69 -8.24 -9.02
CA CYS A 369 -6.84 -9.43 -9.20
C CYS A 369 -7.27 -10.22 -10.44
N LEU A 370 -8.56 -10.56 -10.55
CA LEU A 370 -9.11 -11.31 -11.70
C LEU A 370 -8.89 -10.59 -13.04
N LEU A 371 -9.08 -9.27 -13.07
CA LEU A 371 -8.88 -8.45 -14.27
C LEU A 371 -7.42 -8.44 -14.74
N LYS A 372 -6.45 -8.54 -13.83
CA LYS A 372 -5.01 -8.51 -14.16
C LYS A 372 -4.44 -9.88 -14.54
N LEU A 373 -5.08 -10.99 -14.14
CA LEU A 373 -4.60 -12.34 -14.41
C LEU A 373 -4.28 -12.64 -15.90
N PRO A 374 -5.11 -12.25 -16.89
CA PRO A 374 -4.83 -12.55 -18.30
C PRO A 374 -3.53 -11.90 -18.81
N GLY A 375 -3.18 -10.71 -18.29
CA GLY A 375 -1.97 -9.97 -18.66
C GLY A 375 -0.74 -10.30 -17.82
N ALA A 376 -0.86 -11.19 -16.83
CA ALA A 376 0.21 -11.46 -15.88
C ALA A 376 1.32 -12.34 -16.49
N THR A 377 2.53 -11.79 -16.53
CA THR A 377 3.77 -12.47 -16.97
C THR A 377 4.70 -12.71 -15.78
N GLY A 378 5.49 -13.79 -15.80
CA GLY A 378 6.47 -14.07 -14.73
C GLY A 378 5.93 -14.89 -13.54
N ILE A 379 4.68 -15.36 -13.62
CA ILE A 379 4.07 -16.29 -12.66
C ILE A 379 3.57 -17.56 -13.36
N SER A 380 3.62 -18.70 -12.67
CA SER A 380 3.19 -19.99 -13.23
C SER A 380 1.66 -20.06 -13.40
N GLU A 381 1.19 -20.88 -14.33
CA GLU A 381 -0.25 -21.09 -14.56
C GLU A 381 -0.95 -21.66 -13.32
N ASN A 382 -0.28 -22.54 -12.57
CA ASN A 382 -0.78 -23.04 -11.30
C ASN A 382 -0.98 -21.90 -10.29
N PHE A 383 -0.05 -20.96 -10.21
CA PHE A 383 -0.18 -19.83 -9.31
C PHE A 383 -1.30 -18.87 -9.74
N LYS A 384 -1.48 -18.66 -11.05
CA LYS A 384 -2.63 -17.91 -11.59
C LYS A 384 -3.96 -18.56 -11.17
N ASN A 385 -4.05 -19.88 -11.24
CA ASN A 385 -5.25 -20.61 -10.82
C ASN A 385 -5.52 -20.48 -9.31
N VAL A 386 -4.47 -20.47 -8.47
CA VAL A 386 -4.63 -20.23 -7.03
C VAL A 386 -5.14 -18.82 -6.74
N LEU A 387 -4.55 -17.79 -7.36
CA LEU A 387 -4.99 -16.41 -7.21
C LEU A 387 -6.43 -16.23 -7.69
N LYS A 388 -6.76 -16.82 -8.84
CA LYS A 388 -8.12 -16.87 -9.40
C LYS A 388 -9.09 -17.47 -8.40
N GLN A 389 -8.83 -18.69 -7.92
CA GLN A 389 -9.70 -19.38 -6.99
C GLN A 389 -9.88 -18.60 -5.68
N SER A 390 -8.79 -18.04 -5.12
CA SER A 390 -8.84 -17.22 -3.90
C SER A 390 -9.72 -15.99 -4.09
N ALA A 391 -9.51 -15.25 -5.19
CA ALA A 391 -10.31 -14.09 -5.53
C ALA A 391 -11.78 -14.44 -5.74
N GLU A 392 -12.09 -15.43 -6.57
CA GLU A 392 -13.47 -15.87 -6.85
C GLU A 392 -14.21 -16.31 -5.56
N GLN A 393 -13.56 -17.11 -4.71
CA GLN A 393 -14.12 -17.53 -3.43
C GLN A 393 -14.35 -16.37 -2.47
N ARG A 394 -13.40 -15.43 -2.41
CA ARG A 394 -13.51 -14.25 -1.53
C ARG A 394 -14.64 -13.35 -1.98
N ILE A 395 -14.73 -13.06 -3.28
CA ILE A 395 -15.83 -12.27 -3.80
C ILE A 395 -17.16 -13.01 -3.54
N ALA A 396 -17.18 -14.33 -3.74
CA ALA A 396 -18.37 -15.13 -3.46
C ALA A 396 -18.81 -15.14 -1.99
N ARG A 397 -17.85 -15.11 -1.06
CA ARG A 397 -18.11 -15.04 0.39
C ARG A 397 -18.53 -13.65 0.84
N LEU A 398 -17.88 -12.60 0.33
CA LEU A 398 -18.03 -11.24 0.82
C LEU A 398 -19.21 -10.48 0.20
N VAL A 399 -19.53 -10.80 -1.05
CA VAL A 399 -20.57 -10.12 -1.82
C VAL A 399 -21.72 -11.08 -2.18
N GLY A 400 -21.55 -12.39 -1.95
CA GLY A 400 -22.34 -13.41 -2.65
C GLY A 400 -21.77 -13.57 -4.07
N SER A 401 -21.53 -14.80 -4.53
CA SER A 401 -20.94 -15.16 -5.84
C SER A 401 -21.10 -14.10 -6.94
N PRO A 402 -20.02 -13.43 -7.41
CA PRO A 402 -20.09 -12.67 -8.68
C PRO A 402 -19.66 -13.46 -9.91
N LEU A 403 -19.50 -14.77 -9.78
CA LEU A 403 -19.43 -15.69 -10.92
C LEU A 403 -20.64 -16.61 -10.93
N GLN A 404 -21.81 -15.99 -11.03
CA GLN A 404 -23.05 -16.51 -11.61
C GLN A 404 -24.01 -15.32 -11.58
N GLN A 405 -24.12 -14.53 -12.64
CA GLN A 405 -24.43 -14.98 -13.99
C GLN A 405 -23.36 -14.53 -14.99
N ALA A 406 -22.73 -15.48 -15.67
CA ALA A 406 -22.24 -15.18 -17.01
C ALA A 406 -23.43 -14.59 -17.79
N GLY A 407 -23.29 -13.38 -18.35
CA GLY A 407 -24.30 -12.75 -19.21
C GLY A 407 -25.15 -11.62 -18.62
N LEU A 408 -24.94 -11.18 -17.36
CA LEU A 408 -25.75 -10.10 -16.75
C LEU A 408 -24.94 -9.08 -15.93
N PRO A 409 -25.20 -7.77 -16.05
CA PRO A 409 -24.56 -6.77 -15.19
C PRO A 409 -25.09 -6.85 -13.75
N PRO A 410 -24.29 -6.48 -12.73
CA PRO A 410 -24.73 -6.51 -11.34
C PRO A 410 -25.77 -5.42 -11.03
N LYS A 411 -26.49 -5.62 -9.92
CA LYS A 411 -27.51 -4.70 -9.38
C LYS A 411 -26.93 -3.31 -9.18
N ARG A 412 -27.61 -2.30 -9.72
CA ARG A 412 -27.12 -0.92 -9.66
C ARG A 412 -28.21 0.10 -9.93
N ALA A 413 -27.99 1.30 -9.41
CA ALA A 413 -28.71 2.51 -9.75
C ALA A 413 -27.71 3.61 -10.17
N HIS A 414 -28.21 4.74 -10.68
CA HIS A 414 -27.39 5.89 -11.11
C HIS A 414 -26.31 5.58 -12.17
N HIS A 415 -26.42 4.44 -12.84
CA HIS A 415 -25.68 4.13 -14.05
C HIS A 415 -26.30 4.91 -15.22
N GLU A 416 -25.70 4.85 -16.40
CA GLU A 416 -26.26 5.49 -17.58
C GLU A 416 -26.27 4.53 -18.78
N LEU A 417 -27.35 4.59 -19.57
CA LEU A 417 -27.53 3.86 -20.83
C LEU A 417 -27.52 4.84 -22.01
N VAL A 418 -26.87 4.48 -23.10
CA VAL A 418 -26.95 5.22 -24.36
C VAL A 418 -26.87 4.27 -25.55
N TYR A 419 -27.58 4.59 -26.62
CA TYR A 419 -27.55 3.79 -27.84
C TYR A 419 -26.37 4.20 -28.74
N ASP A 420 -25.49 3.24 -29.03
CA ASP A 420 -24.40 3.36 -29.99
C ASP A 420 -24.94 3.06 -31.39
N GLU A 421 -25.14 4.11 -32.20
CA GLU A 421 -25.65 3.94 -33.56
C GLU A 421 -24.69 3.19 -34.48
N ALA A 422 -23.37 3.28 -34.26
CA ALA A 422 -22.37 2.64 -35.11
C ALA A 422 -22.27 1.14 -34.80
N GLY A 423 -22.23 0.79 -33.52
CA GLY A 423 -22.19 -0.58 -33.02
C GLY A 423 -23.55 -1.28 -32.97
N LYS A 424 -24.66 -0.54 -33.13
CA LYS A 424 -26.04 -1.04 -33.04
C LYS A 424 -26.34 -1.78 -31.73
N THR A 425 -25.85 -1.21 -30.64
CA THR A 425 -25.99 -1.80 -29.29
C THR A 425 -26.22 -0.68 -28.28
N ILE A 426 -26.74 -1.02 -27.11
CA ILE A 426 -26.78 -0.11 -25.97
C ILE A 426 -25.50 -0.26 -25.17
N ILE A 427 -24.87 0.85 -24.83
CA ILE A 427 -23.73 0.91 -23.92
C ILE A 427 -24.23 1.28 -22.52
N MET A 428 -23.72 0.59 -21.51
CA MET A 428 -23.92 0.93 -20.11
C MET A 428 -22.60 1.03 -19.36
N THR A 429 -22.49 2.02 -18.48
CA THR A 429 -21.39 2.12 -17.53
C THR A 429 -21.79 2.88 -16.26
N ALA A 430 -20.86 2.96 -15.31
CA ALA A 430 -21.01 3.66 -14.05
C ALA A 430 -22.14 3.12 -13.17
N GLY A 431 -22.47 3.89 -12.14
CA GLY A 431 -23.53 3.62 -11.17
C GLY A 431 -22.99 3.21 -9.83
N SER A 432 -23.91 2.98 -8.91
CA SER A 432 -23.59 2.54 -7.55
C SER A 432 -24.62 1.57 -7.03
N THR A 433 -24.20 0.78 -6.04
CA THR A 433 -25.14 0.01 -5.21
C THR A 433 -24.87 0.19 -3.72
N PRO A 434 -25.91 0.31 -2.87
CA PRO A 434 -25.76 0.38 -1.43
C PRO A 434 -25.17 -0.92 -0.87
N LEU A 435 -24.25 -0.77 0.08
CA LEU A 435 -23.67 -1.86 0.87
C LEU A 435 -24.02 -1.66 2.35
N ASN A 436 -24.04 -2.75 3.11
CA ASN A 436 -24.27 -2.72 4.57
C ASN A 436 -25.55 -1.96 4.96
N GLY A 437 -26.66 -2.22 4.28
CA GLY A 437 -27.93 -1.52 4.54
C GLY A 437 -27.94 -0.05 4.08
N GLY A 438 -26.95 0.36 3.28
CA GLY A 438 -26.80 1.72 2.77
C GLY A 438 -25.91 2.64 3.60
N GLN A 439 -25.11 2.06 4.51
CA GLN A 439 -24.06 2.79 5.24
C GLN A 439 -22.83 3.12 4.37
N SER A 440 -22.67 2.42 3.24
CA SER A 440 -21.58 2.59 2.29
C SER A 440 -22.08 2.25 0.88
N PHE A 441 -21.30 2.57 -0.15
CA PHE A 441 -21.68 2.31 -1.54
C PHE A 441 -20.51 1.68 -2.31
N ALA A 442 -20.81 0.67 -3.13
CA ALA A 442 -19.93 0.27 -4.22
C ALA A 442 -20.22 1.15 -5.43
N PHE A 443 -19.16 1.62 -6.09
CA PHE A 443 -19.23 2.38 -7.33
C PHE A 443 -18.69 1.53 -8.47
N TYR A 444 -19.33 1.63 -9.64
CA TYR A 444 -18.99 0.82 -10.79
C TYR A 444 -18.20 1.64 -11.83
N ASN A 445 -17.35 0.94 -12.56
CA ASN A 445 -16.64 1.44 -13.74
C ASN A 445 -16.62 0.39 -14.85
N ASP A 446 -17.38 -0.70 -14.76
CA ASP A 446 -17.47 -1.67 -15.83
C ASP A 446 -18.22 -1.09 -17.04
N LEU A 447 -17.88 -1.59 -18.22
CA LEU A 447 -18.48 -1.22 -19.49
C LEU A 447 -19.20 -2.44 -20.06
N TRP A 448 -20.49 -2.27 -20.34
CA TRP A 448 -21.37 -3.32 -20.85
C TRP A 448 -22.01 -2.91 -22.16
N ARG A 449 -22.28 -3.90 -23.02
CA ARG A 449 -23.10 -3.74 -24.21
C ARG A 449 -24.28 -4.68 -24.22
N PHE A 450 -25.42 -4.20 -24.71
CA PHE A 450 -26.61 -4.99 -24.94
C PHE A 450 -26.98 -4.97 -26.42
N ASP A 451 -27.12 -6.15 -27.01
CA ASP A 451 -27.47 -6.33 -28.43
C ASP A 451 -28.95 -6.67 -28.65
N GLY A 452 -29.73 -6.72 -27.56
CA GLY A 452 -31.13 -7.16 -27.57
C GLY A 452 -31.35 -8.61 -27.16
N ARG A 453 -30.28 -9.36 -26.91
CA ARG A 453 -30.35 -10.77 -26.51
C ARG A 453 -29.50 -11.06 -25.29
N GLU A 454 -28.35 -10.41 -25.15
CA GLU A 454 -27.43 -10.61 -24.03
C GLU A 454 -26.71 -9.33 -23.64
N TRP A 455 -26.30 -9.25 -22.37
CA TRP A 455 -25.33 -8.26 -21.92
C TRP A 455 -23.93 -8.84 -21.99
N LYS A 456 -23.03 -8.14 -22.68
CA LYS A 456 -21.62 -8.50 -22.79
C LYS A 456 -20.76 -7.43 -22.13
N GLN A 457 -19.93 -7.85 -21.19
CA GLN A 457 -18.94 -6.96 -20.59
C GLN A 457 -17.78 -6.77 -21.57
N GLU A 458 -17.45 -5.52 -21.88
CA GLU A 458 -16.38 -5.17 -22.82
C GLU A 458 -15.11 -4.64 -22.14
N GLY A 459 -15.17 -4.29 -20.85
CA GLY A 459 -14.01 -3.81 -20.11
C GLY A 459 -14.40 -2.87 -18.97
N ILE A 460 -13.56 -1.87 -18.74
CA ILE A 460 -13.78 -0.83 -17.74
C ILE A 460 -13.65 0.58 -18.34
N ALA A 461 -14.39 1.51 -17.77
CA ALA A 461 -14.58 2.91 -18.12
C ALA A 461 -13.73 3.85 -17.25
N GLY A 462 -12.50 3.45 -16.91
CA GLY A 462 -11.58 4.28 -16.11
C GLY A 462 -11.92 4.26 -14.62
N ASP A 463 -12.15 5.43 -14.02
CA ASP A 463 -12.46 5.57 -12.60
C ASP A 463 -13.90 5.17 -12.24
N GLN A 464 -14.12 4.75 -10.99
CA GLN A 464 -15.44 4.39 -10.49
C GLN A 464 -16.27 5.64 -10.19
N ARG A 465 -17.49 5.69 -10.74
CA ARG A 465 -18.36 6.86 -10.67
C ARG A 465 -19.83 6.48 -10.62
N SER A 466 -20.64 7.38 -10.08
CA SER A 466 -22.10 7.30 -10.11
C SER A 466 -22.71 8.61 -10.61
N GLY A 467 -23.91 8.58 -11.18
CA GLY A 467 -24.66 9.79 -11.54
C GLY A 467 -24.01 10.62 -12.66
N ILE A 468 -23.28 9.95 -13.56
CA ILE A 468 -22.81 10.56 -14.81
C ILE A 468 -23.99 10.72 -15.78
N ARG A 469 -23.81 11.50 -16.85
CA ARG A 469 -24.65 11.42 -18.05
C ARG A 469 -23.83 11.14 -19.28
N MET A 470 -24.44 10.49 -20.26
CA MET A 470 -23.79 10.14 -21.52
C MET A 470 -24.59 10.66 -22.71
N ALA A 471 -23.88 11.03 -23.77
CA ALA A 471 -24.47 11.45 -25.03
C ALA A 471 -23.72 10.80 -26.20
N TRP A 472 -24.47 10.32 -27.19
CA TRP A 472 -23.91 9.81 -28.43
C TRP A 472 -23.91 10.90 -29.50
N ASP A 473 -22.72 11.28 -29.96
CA ASP A 473 -22.55 12.13 -31.13
C ASP A 473 -22.76 11.30 -32.39
N THR A 474 -23.95 11.43 -32.98
CA THR A 474 -24.36 10.71 -34.19
C THR A 474 -23.60 11.16 -35.44
N LYS A 475 -23.00 12.35 -35.46
CA LYS A 475 -22.23 12.83 -36.63
C LYS A 475 -20.84 12.23 -36.67
N ARG A 476 -20.21 12.06 -35.51
CA ARG A 476 -18.82 11.61 -35.39
C ARG A 476 -18.67 10.18 -34.87
N SER A 477 -19.79 9.53 -34.50
CA SER A 477 -19.79 8.21 -33.85
C SER A 477 -18.93 8.19 -32.59
N LYS A 478 -19.14 9.17 -31.71
CA LYS A 478 -18.39 9.32 -30.47
C LYS A 478 -19.31 9.29 -29.26
N LEU A 479 -18.86 8.59 -28.22
CA LEU A 479 -19.51 8.56 -26.94
C LEU A 479 -18.88 9.59 -26.00
N PHE A 480 -19.70 10.48 -25.46
CA PHE A 480 -19.30 11.45 -24.45
C PHE A 480 -19.92 11.13 -23.09
N SER A 481 -19.21 11.45 -22.01
CA SER A 481 -19.75 11.49 -20.66
C SER A 481 -19.47 12.83 -20.01
N TYR A 482 -20.39 13.27 -19.15
CA TYR A 482 -20.25 14.48 -18.38
C TYR A 482 -20.63 14.26 -16.91
N GLY A 483 -19.82 14.83 -16.03
CA GLY A 483 -20.09 14.93 -14.60
C GLY A 483 -19.90 13.62 -13.84
N GLY A 484 -20.73 13.46 -12.80
CA GLY A 484 -20.76 12.32 -11.90
C GLY A 484 -20.22 12.64 -10.51
N PHE A 485 -20.28 11.63 -9.64
CA PHE A 485 -19.82 11.67 -8.26
C PHE A 485 -18.79 10.57 -8.02
N ALA A 486 -17.63 10.96 -7.48
CA ALA A 486 -16.58 10.06 -7.01
C ALA A 486 -15.68 10.77 -6.01
N ASN A 487 -15.06 10.02 -5.09
CA ASN A 487 -14.17 10.56 -4.05
C ASN A 487 -14.81 11.71 -3.26
N ASP A 488 -16.06 11.51 -2.84
CA ASP A 488 -16.88 12.44 -2.06
C ASP A 488 -17.10 13.83 -2.69
N ARG A 489 -17.01 13.93 -4.03
CA ARG A 489 -17.25 15.18 -4.75
C ARG A 489 -17.96 14.96 -6.08
N SER A 490 -18.71 15.97 -6.50
CA SER A 490 -19.20 16.09 -7.87
C SER A 490 -18.07 16.50 -8.80
N LEU A 491 -18.11 16.02 -10.04
CA LEU A 491 -17.03 16.15 -11.01
C LEU A 491 -17.48 17.07 -12.15
N PRO A 492 -16.57 17.86 -12.75
CA PRO A 492 -16.91 18.75 -13.86
C PRO A 492 -16.51 18.20 -15.24
N GLU A 493 -15.97 16.99 -15.28
CA GLU A 493 -15.25 16.49 -16.44
C GLU A 493 -16.18 16.19 -17.61
N LEU A 494 -15.87 16.75 -18.78
CA LEU A 494 -16.34 16.26 -20.08
C LEU A 494 -15.31 15.26 -20.59
N ARG A 495 -15.75 14.04 -20.90
CA ARG A 495 -14.88 12.96 -21.38
C ARG A 495 -15.42 12.37 -22.67
N VAL A 496 -14.53 11.87 -23.51
CA VAL A 496 -14.85 11.12 -24.72
C VAL A 496 -14.29 9.71 -24.62
N PHE A 497 -15.04 8.72 -25.09
CA PHE A 497 -14.61 7.34 -25.14
C PHE A 497 -14.00 7.02 -26.50
N GLU A 498 -12.68 6.78 -26.54
CA GLU A 498 -11.91 6.50 -27.75
C GLU A 498 -10.88 5.40 -27.44
N ASN A 499 -10.63 4.49 -28.39
CA ASN A 499 -9.66 3.41 -28.23
C ASN A 499 -9.85 2.55 -26.96
N ARG A 500 -11.11 2.33 -26.56
CA ARG A 500 -11.51 1.61 -25.34
C ARG A 500 -11.10 2.29 -24.03
N GLU A 501 -10.79 3.58 -24.06
CA GLU A 501 -10.44 4.37 -22.89
C GLU A 501 -11.21 5.70 -22.86
N TRP A 502 -11.43 6.23 -21.65
CA TRP A 502 -11.98 7.57 -21.49
C TRP A 502 -10.87 8.61 -21.46
N LYS A 503 -11.00 9.61 -22.31
CA LYS A 503 -10.12 10.78 -22.35
C LYS A 503 -10.88 12.01 -21.89
N THR A 504 -10.34 12.72 -20.90
CA THR A 504 -10.89 14.02 -20.48
C THR A 504 -10.58 15.09 -21.52
N LEU A 505 -11.62 15.78 -21.99
CA LEU A 505 -11.54 16.89 -22.93
C LEU A 505 -11.61 18.25 -22.23
N SER A 506 -12.36 18.33 -21.14
CA SER A 506 -12.47 19.54 -20.31
C SER A 506 -12.71 19.17 -18.85
N ASN A 507 -12.28 20.04 -17.94
CA ASN A 507 -12.33 19.86 -16.49
C ASN A 507 -12.52 21.22 -15.78
N ASP A 508 -13.52 21.99 -16.22
CA ASP A 508 -13.81 23.33 -15.69
C ASP A 508 -14.51 23.25 -14.32
N PRO A 509 -13.86 23.65 -13.20
CA PRO A 509 -14.43 23.50 -11.85
C PRO A 509 -15.76 24.24 -11.63
N SER A 510 -16.10 25.23 -12.46
CA SER A 510 -17.39 25.92 -12.41
C SER A 510 -18.57 25.05 -12.86
N MET A 511 -18.27 23.90 -13.48
CA MET A 511 -19.22 22.95 -14.04
C MET A 511 -19.35 21.66 -13.21
N ASN A 512 -18.99 21.67 -11.91
CA ASN A 512 -19.16 20.48 -11.06
C ASN A 512 -20.62 20.05 -11.01
N ALA A 513 -20.92 18.81 -11.41
CA ALA A 513 -22.29 18.30 -11.38
C ALA A 513 -22.35 16.77 -11.26
N ALA A 514 -23.06 16.29 -10.24
CA ALA A 514 -23.62 14.94 -10.24
C ALA A 514 -25.10 15.00 -10.65
N GLU A 515 -25.56 13.97 -11.35
CA GLU A 515 -26.90 13.89 -11.93
C GLU A 515 -27.33 15.13 -12.75
N PRO A 516 -26.45 15.67 -13.63
CA PRO A 516 -26.84 16.74 -14.54
C PRO A 516 -27.82 16.23 -15.61
N GLY A 517 -28.25 17.13 -16.48
CA GLY A 517 -28.75 16.82 -17.81
C GLY A 517 -27.63 17.02 -18.83
N PHE A 518 -27.52 16.10 -19.80
CA PHE A 518 -26.50 16.16 -20.85
C PHE A 518 -27.02 15.52 -22.13
N VAL A 519 -27.05 16.27 -23.22
CA VAL A 519 -27.56 15.78 -24.52
C VAL A 519 -26.69 16.26 -25.67
N TYR A 520 -26.75 15.55 -26.79
CA TYR A 520 -26.18 16.00 -28.06
C TYR A 520 -27.28 16.61 -28.95
N ASP A 521 -27.21 17.92 -29.16
CA ASP A 521 -28.03 18.64 -30.12
C ASP A 521 -27.46 18.43 -31.53
N SER A 522 -27.99 17.43 -32.23
CA SER A 522 -27.48 17.05 -33.54
C SER A 522 -27.79 18.08 -34.64
N HIS A 523 -28.78 18.95 -34.46
CA HIS A 523 -29.08 20.00 -35.42
C HIS A 523 -28.01 21.09 -35.40
N ARG A 524 -27.65 21.57 -34.19
CA ARG A 524 -26.67 22.65 -33.99
C ARG A 524 -25.24 22.16 -33.81
N ASP A 525 -25.06 20.85 -33.69
CA ASP A 525 -23.76 20.22 -33.41
C ASP A 525 -23.15 20.71 -32.10
N ARG A 526 -23.91 20.58 -31.00
CA ARG A 526 -23.52 21.05 -29.67
C ARG A 526 -23.82 19.99 -28.62
N LEU A 527 -22.94 19.84 -27.64
CA LEU A 527 -23.31 19.15 -26.39
C LEU A 527 -23.88 20.17 -25.43
N ILE A 528 -25.03 19.87 -24.84
CA ILE A 528 -25.75 20.75 -23.92
C ILE A 528 -25.72 20.14 -22.54
N ALA A 529 -25.22 20.88 -21.56
CA ALA A 529 -25.24 20.51 -20.16
C ALA A 529 -26.15 21.46 -19.37
N PHE A 530 -26.94 20.92 -18.46
CA PHE A 530 -27.80 21.70 -17.59
C PHE A 530 -27.85 21.10 -16.19
N GLY A 531 -27.91 21.97 -15.18
CA GLY A 531 -28.22 21.60 -13.80
C GLY A 531 -27.30 20.57 -13.15
N GLY A 532 -27.89 19.73 -12.30
CA GLY A 532 -27.18 18.80 -11.43
C GLY A 532 -26.79 19.42 -10.08
N THR A 533 -26.10 18.63 -9.26
CA THR A 533 -25.66 19.03 -7.92
C THR A 533 -24.14 19.20 -7.85
N PRO A 534 -23.62 20.41 -7.53
CA PRO A 534 -22.18 20.62 -7.34
C PRO A 534 -21.71 20.14 -5.96
N ALA A 535 -22.60 20.11 -4.98
CA ALA A 535 -22.36 19.67 -3.61
C ALA A 535 -23.68 19.34 -2.92
N ARG A 536 -23.64 18.55 -1.85
CA ARG A 536 -24.83 18.12 -1.10
C ARG A 536 -25.73 19.30 -0.73
N GLY A 537 -27.01 19.21 -1.10
CA GLY A 537 -28.02 20.24 -0.81
C GLY A 537 -27.99 21.45 -1.75
N GLN A 538 -27.12 21.46 -2.77
CA GLN A 538 -27.05 22.51 -3.78
C GLN A 538 -27.52 21.99 -5.14
N VAL A 539 -28.11 22.87 -5.92
CA VAL A 539 -28.57 22.62 -7.29
C VAL A 539 -28.10 23.73 -8.22
N ASN A 540 -27.78 23.39 -9.47
CA ASN A 540 -27.36 24.35 -10.49
C ASN A 540 -28.51 24.63 -11.48
N SER A 541 -28.59 25.87 -11.99
CA SER A 541 -29.56 26.31 -13.01
C SER A 541 -28.89 26.76 -14.32
N SER A 542 -27.57 26.62 -14.42
CA SER A 542 -26.81 27.11 -15.58
C SER A 542 -26.99 26.18 -16.77
N THR A 543 -27.11 26.78 -17.96
CA THR A 543 -27.03 26.08 -19.25
C THR A 543 -25.65 26.31 -19.85
N TRP A 544 -25.00 25.23 -20.29
CA TRP A 544 -23.69 25.26 -20.91
C TRP A 544 -23.73 24.57 -22.27
N GLU A 545 -22.98 25.10 -23.23
CA GLU A 545 -22.82 24.50 -24.56
C GLU A 545 -21.36 24.24 -24.87
N TRP A 546 -21.06 23.05 -25.36
CA TRP A 546 -19.75 22.70 -25.90
C TRP A 546 -19.80 22.73 -27.43
N ASP A 547 -18.89 23.49 -28.04
CA ASP A 547 -18.82 23.66 -29.49
C ASP A 547 -17.89 22.68 -30.21
N GLY A 548 -17.21 21.82 -29.45
CA GLY A 548 -16.16 20.93 -29.93
C GLY A 548 -14.78 21.28 -29.35
N THR A 549 -14.61 22.51 -28.89
CA THR A 549 -13.33 23.05 -28.40
C THR A 549 -13.42 23.67 -27.01
N GLU A 550 -14.50 24.38 -26.71
CA GLU A 550 -14.67 25.05 -25.42
C GLU A 550 -16.11 25.03 -24.91
N TRP A 551 -16.24 25.18 -23.59
CA TRP A 551 -17.53 25.36 -22.93
C TRP A 551 -17.90 26.83 -22.91
N LYS A 552 -19.12 27.14 -23.32
CA LYS A 552 -19.72 28.46 -23.20
C LYS A 552 -20.94 28.40 -22.28
N LYS A 553 -20.91 29.19 -21.21
CA LYS A 553 -22.09 29.41 -20.37
C LYS A 553 -23.08 30.31 -21.12
N LEU A 554 -24.35 29.91 -21.14
CA LEU A 554 -25.42 30.70 -21.71
C LEU A 554 -26.14 31.47 -20.59
N GLU A 555 -26.14 32.81 -20.69
CA GLU A 555 -26.84 33.70 -19.78
C GLU A 555 -28.27 33.92 -20.28
N VAL A 556 -29.12 32.90 -20.08
CA VAL A 556 -30.52 32.85 -20.52
C VAL A 556 -31.43 32.48 -19.36
N ALA A 557 -32.62 33.07 -19.31
CA ALA A 557 -33.64 32.66 -18.36
C ALA A 557 -34.11 31.23 -18.70
N GLY A 558 -34.45 30.44 -17.68
CA GLY A 558 -34.83 29.05 -17.88
C GLY A 558 -35.34 28.36 -16.62
N PRO A 559 -35.35 27.02 -16.61
CA PRO A 559 -35.84 26.24 -15.48
C PRO A 559 -35.06 26.59 -14.20
N PRO A 560 -35.70 26.59 -13.02
CA PRO A 560 -34.96 26.68 -11.76
C PRO A 560 -33.97 25.53 -11.62
N GLY A 561 -32.92 25.77 -10.83
CA GLY A 561 -31.85 24.81 -10.65
C GLY A 561 -32.35 23.52 -10.04
N ARG A 562 -31.88 22.39 -10.58
CA ARG A 562 -32.42 21.06 -10.25
C ARG A 562 -31.44 19.92 -10.51
N LEU A 563 -31.70 18.74 -9.94
CA LEU A 563 -30.99 17.48 -10.17
C LEU A 563 -31.98 16.32 -10.40
N GLY A 564 -31.49 15.20 -10.93
CA GLY A 564 -32.29 13.96 -11.05
C GLY A 564 -33.55 14.11 -11.91
N PHE A 565 -33.50 14.95 -12.95
CA PHE A 565 -34.59 15.18 -13.90
C PHE A 565 -34.38 14.35 -15.18
N ALA A 566 -35.42 14.25 -16.00
CA ALA A 566 -35.31 13.70 -17.35
C ALA A 566 -34.91 14.80 -18.34
N MET A 567 -33.95 14.53 -19.22
CA MET A 567 -33.56 15.45 -20.29
C MET A 567 -33.17 14.70 -21.56
N VAL A 568 -33.80 15.03 -22.68
CA VAL A 568 -33.54 14.38 -23.98
C VAL A 568 -33.54 15.38 -25.12
N TYR A 569 -32.85 15.04 -26.21
CA TYR A 569 -32.91 15.81 -27.45
C TYR A 569 -33.94 15.22 -28.42
N ASP A 570 -35.02 15.96 -28.66
CA ASP A 570 -36.04 15.64 -29.64
C ASP A 570 -35.55 16.03 -31.04
N THR A 571 -34.93 15.07 -31.72
CA THR A 571 -34.36 15.28 -33.07
C THR A 571 -35.40 15.67 -34.13
N LYS A 572 -36.67 15.25 -34.00
CA LYS A 572 -37.73 15.57 -34.96
C LYS A 572 -38.20 17.01 -34.83
N ARG A 573 -38.34 17.50 -33.60
CA ARG A 573 -38.76 18.88 -33.31
C ARG A 573 -37.59 19.85 -33.13
N LYS A 574 -36.36 19.32 -33.06
CA LYS A 574 -35.11 20.06 -32.83
C LYS A 574 -35.16 20.84 -31.51
N LYS A 575 -35.64 20.18 -30.44
CA LYS A 575 -35.78 20.77 -29.11
C LYS A 575 -35.10 19.88 -28.07
N THR A 576 -34.47 20.47 -27.06
CA THR A 576 -34.14 19.71 -25.84
C THR A 576 -35.31 19.79 -24.89
N VAL A 577 -35.83 18.65 -24.43
CA VAL A 577 -36.96 18.56 -23.52
C VAL A 577 -36.44 18.20 -22.13
N LEU A 578 -36.87 18.93 -21.11
CA LEU A 578 -36.58 18.68 -19.71
C LEU A 578 -37.88 18.44 -18.94
N TYR A 579 -37.86 17.50 -18.00
CA TYR A 579 -39.02 17.21 -17.14
C TYR A 579 -38.64 16.86 -15.71
N GLY A 580 -39.33 17.49 -14.75
CA GLY A 580 -39.31 17.13 -13.34
C GLY A 580 -37.98 17.38 -12.62
N GLY A 581 -37.65 16.51 -11.66
CA GLY A 581 -36.44 16.58 -10.83
C GLY A 581 -36.65 17.23 -9.47
N MET A 582 -35.54 17.43 -8.74
CA MET A 582 -35.53 18.07 -7.43
C MET A 582 -34.86 19.43 -7.51
N GLY A 583 -35.59 20.49 -7.14
CA GLY A 583 -35.09 21.85 -7.01
C GLY A 583 -34.41 22.15 -5.67
N GLY A 584 -34.17 23.44 -5.41
CA GLY A 584 -33.67 23.91 -4.11
C GLY A 584 -34.64 23.57 -2.97
N ALA A 585 -34.13 23.46 -1.75
CA ALA A 585 -34.93 23.11 -0.55
C ALA A 585 -35.71 21.78 -0.67
N ASN A 586 -35.26 20.85 -1.52
CA ASN A 586 -35.88 19.56 -1.79
C ASN A 586 -37.29 19.64 -2.43
N GLU A 587 -37.59 20.73 -3.14
CA GLU A 587 -38.84 20.85 -3.90
C GLU A 587 -38.85 19.82 -5.04
N VAL A 588 -39.87 18.96 -5.10
CA VAL A 588 -40.06 18.00 -6.19
C VAL A 588 -40.85 18.67 -7.31
N LEU A 589 -40.30 18.68 -8.51
CA LEU A 589 -40.82 19.41 -9.67
C LEU A 589 -41.51 18.45 -10.65
N GLY A 590 -42.49 18.96 -11.39
CA GLY A 590 -43.27 18.22 -12.40
C GLY A 590 -43.53 19.03 -13.69
N ASP A 591 -42.84 20.15 -13.84
CA ASP A 591 -42.89 21.03 -15.00
C ASP A 591 -42.11 20.45 -16.19
N THR A 592 -42.52 20.84 -17.39
CA THR A 592 -41.87 20.49 -18.65
C THR A 592 -41.35 21.74 -19.33
N TRP A 593 -40.09 21.71 -19.75
CA TRP A 593 -39.41 22.80 -20.42
C TRP A 593 -38.83 22.36 -21.76
N GLU A 594 -38.79 23.26 -22.72
CA GLU A 594 -38.16 23.04 -24.02
C GLU A 594 -37.14 24.13 -24.35
N TRP A 595 -35.96 23.69 -24.77
CA TRP A 595 -34.89 24.55 -25.30
C TRP A 595 -34.90 24.51 -26.82
N ASP A 596 -34.92 25.68 -27.46
CA ASP A 596 -34.94 25.81 -28.91
C ASP A 596 -33.57 26.04 -29.56
N GLY A 597 -32.52 26.10 -28.75
CA GLY A 597 -31.18 26.48 -29.19
C GLY A 597 -30.75 27.88 -28.73
N SER A 598 -31.71 28.68 -28.25
CA SER A 598 -31.50 30.06 -27.80
C SER A 598 -32.25 30.40 -26.52
N ASN A 599 -33.45 29.84 -26.31
CA ASN A 599 -34.31 30.13 -25.15
C ASN A 599 -34.95 28.86 -24.58
N TRP A 600 -35.14 28.88 -23.26
CA TRP A 600 -35.97 27.91 -22.56
C TRP A 600 -37.41 28.42 -22.46
N LEU A 601 -38.37 27.56 -22.78
CA LEU A 601 -39.80 27.83 -22.62
C LEU A 601 -40.44 26.75 -21.74
N LYS A 602 -41.19 27.16 -20.72
CA LYS A 602 -42.04 26.25 -19.95
C LYS A 602 -43.27 25.92 -20.78
N VAL A 603 -43.43 24.64 -21.16
CA VAL A 603 -44.46 24.21 -22.11
C VAL A 603 -45.62 23.45 -21.46
N SER A 604 -45.43 22.91 -20.25
CA SER A 604 -46.50 22.23 -19.51
C SER A 604 -46.22 22.18 -18.02
N ASP A 605 -47.28 22.30 -17.21
CA ASP A 605 -47.33 21.97 -15.79
C ASP A 605 -48.23 20.77 -15.49
N ASN A 606 -48.90 20.25 -16.52
CA ASN A 606 -49.82 19.12 -16.44
C ASN A 606 -49.12 17.84 -16.90
N GLY A 607 -49.57 16.69 -16.39
CA GLY A 607 -49.10 15.37 -16.84
C GLY A 607 -48.82 14.39 -15.70
N PRO A 608 -47.66 13.72 -15.68
CA PRO A 608 -47.38 12.61 -14.74
C PRO A 608 -47.26 13.01 -13.26
N GLY A 609 -47.42 14.30 -12.92
CA GLY A 609 -47.19 14.83 -11.57
C GLY A 609 -45.71 14.95 -11.21
N ALA A 610 -45.40 15.68 -10.14
CA ALA A 610 -44.01 15.93 -9.76
C ALA A 610 -43.27 14.65 -9.35
N ARG A 611 -42.03 14.46 -9.81
CA ARG A 611 -41.20 13.28 -9.50
C ARG A 611 -39.70 13.52 -9.75
N ILE A 612 -38.88 12.78 -9.01
CA ILE A 612 -37.41 12.77 -9.16
C ILE A 612 -36.92 11.41 -9.68
N SER A 613 -35.78 11.44 -10.36
CA SER A 613 -35.04 10.30 -10.91
C SER A 613 -35.89 9.26 -11.66
N PRO A 614 -36.80 9.67 -12.56
CA PRO A 614 -37.43 8.71 -13.47
C PRO A 614 -36.37 8.16 -14.45
N GLY A 615 -36.58 6.93 -14.94
CA GLY A 615 -35.91 6.50 -16.16
C GLY A 615 -36.46 7.27 -17.35
N TYR A 616 -35.63 7.58 -18.33
CA TYR A 616 -36.05 8.36 -19.50
C TYR A 616 -35.30 7.99 -20.78
N ALA A 617 -35.97 8.06 -21.91
CA ALA A 617 -35.38 7.92 -23.24
C ALA A 617 -36.16 8.73 -24.28
N TYR A 618 -35.49 9.12 -25.38
CA TYR A 618 -36.17 9.64 -26.55
C TYR A 618 -36.49 8.49 -27.51
N ASP A 619 -37.78 8.19 -27.67
CA ASP A 619 -38.27 7.28 -28.69
C ASP A 619 -38.22 7.98 -30.05
N TYR A 620 -37.18 7.72 -30.83
CA TYR A 620 -36.97 8.38 -32.12
C TYR A 620 -38.10 8.07 -33.11
N ASN A 621 -38.57 6.83 -33.15
CA ASN A 621 -39.60 6.41 -34.10
C ASN A 621 -40.94 7.07 -33.78
N ARG A 622 -41.34 7.11 -32.51
CA ARG A 622 -42.60 7.72 -32.07
C ARG A 622 -42.48 9.24 -31.81
N GLY A 623 -41.27 9.79 -31.79
CA GLY A 623 -41.01 11.21 -31.61
C GLY A 623 -41.43 11.74 -30.25
N MET A 624 -41.12 11.00 -29.18
CA MET A 624 -41.56 11.34 -27.83
C MET A 624 -40.48 11.11 -26.78
N LEU A 625 -40.46 11.97 -25.76
CA LEU A 625 -39.79 11.66 -24.49
C LEU A 625 -40.65 10.63 -23.75
N VAL A 626 -40.09 9.48 -23.43
CA VAL A 626 -40.72 8.46 -22.59
C VAL A 626 -40.06 8.47 -21.23
N ILE A 627 -40.86 8.46 -20.17
CA ILE A 627 -40.39 8.31 -18.79
C ILE A 627 -41.01 7.09 -18.12
N PHE A 628 -40.29 6.50 -17.17
CA PHE A 628 -40.75 5.40 -16.33
C PHE A 628 -40.39 5.61 -14.86
N GLY A 629 -41.35 5.37 -13.97
CA GLY A 629 -41.13 5.38 -12.53
C GLY A 629 -40.71 6.74 -11.97
N GLY A 630 -39.78 6.76 -11.02
CA GLY A 630 -39.44 7.94 -10.22
C GLY A 630 -40.07 7.91 -8.83
N ILE A 631 -39.80 8.92 -8.01
CA ILE A 631 -40.33 9.03 -6.64
C ILE A 631 -40.81 10.45 -6.34
N ASN A 632 -41.85 10.53 -5.51
CA ASN A 632 -42.29 11.78 -4.90
C ASN A 632 -42.75 11.49 -3.46
N ASN A 633 -42.23 12.23 -2.48
CA ASN A 633 -42.61 12.11 -1.06
C ASN A 633 -42.65 10.66 -0.56
N GLY A 634 -41.66 9.85 -0.94
CA GLY A 634 -41.55 8.44 -0.54
C GLY A 634 -42.35 7.46 -1.41
N ASN A 635 -43.26 7.94 -2.26
CA ASN A 635 -44.03 7.11 -3.18
C ASN A 635 -43.24 6.83 -4.46
N ILE A 636 -42.77 5.60 -4.64
CA ILE A 636 -42.05 5.15 -5.83
C ILE A 636 -43.08 4.69 -6.87
N MET A 637 -42.98 5.19 -8.10
CA MET A 637 -43.94 4.89 -9.17
C MET A 637 -43.43 3.82 -10.14
N ASN A 638 -44.36 3.20 -10.87
CA ASN A 638 -44.15 2.20 -11.93
C ASN A 638 -44.91 2.51 -13.23
N ASP A 639 -45.41 3.74 -13.38
CA ASP A 639 -46.13 4.18 -14.57
C ASP A 639 -45.18 4.63 -15.68
N THR A 640 -45.65 4.52 -16.92
CA THR A 640 -44.95 4.96 -18.14
C THR A 640 -45.73 6.10 -18.78
N TRP A 641 -45.05 7.18 -19.12
CA TRP A 641 -45.65 8.35 -19.76
C TRP A 641 -44.84 8.80 -20.97
N GLY A 642 -45.54 9.36 -21.97
CA GLY A 642 -44.94 9.91 -23.18
C GLY A 642 -45.30 11.38 -23.39
N TRP A 643 -44.32 12.20 -23.73
CA TRP A 643 -44.49 13.59 -24.18
C TRP A 643 -44.26 13.70 -25.67
N ASN A 644 -45.29 14.10 -26.43
CA ASN A 644 -45.24 14.21 -27.89
C ASN A 644 -44.88 15.61 -28.41
N GLY A 645 -44.49 16.54 -27.53
CA GLY A 645 -44.28 17.95 -27.86
C GLY A 645 -45.48 18.87 -27.65
N LYS A 646 -46.63 18.32 -27.25
CA LYS A 646 -47.86 19.08 -26.98
C LYS A 646 -48.51 18.67 -25.67
N GLU A 647 -48.58 17.37 -25.39
CA GLU A 647 -49.23 16.83 -24.20
C GLU A 647 -48.54 15.59 -23.67
N TRP A 648 -48.73 15.34 -22.37
CA TRP A 648 -48.34 14.11 -21.70
C TRP A 648 -49.47 13.08 -21.78
N LYS A 649 -49.14 11.85 -22.17
CA LYS A 649 -50.08 10.72 -22.17
C LYS A 649 -49.53 9.57 -21.34
N LYS A 650 -50.36 9.00 -20.47
CA LYS A 650 -50.06 7.75 -19.78
C LYS A 650 -50.07 6.61 -20.80
N LEU A 651 -48.95 5.91 -20.93
CA LEU A 651 -48.76 4.84 -21.91
C LEU A 651 -49.01 3.47 -21.28
N ALA A 652 -48.60 3.26 -20.03
CA ALA A 652 -48.81 2.02 -19.28
C ALA A 652 -48.73 2.25 -17.76
N ASP A 653 -49.31 1.34 -16.98
CA ASP A 653 -49.16 1.20 -15.52
C ASP A 653 -48.86 -0.24 -15.07
N THR A 654 -48.57 -1.09 -16.04
CA THR A 654 -48.11 -2.46 -15.85
C THR A 654 -46.73 -2.64 -16.49
N GLY A 655 -45.97 -3.64 -16.05
CA GLY A 655 -44.59 -3.85 -16.50
C GLY A 655 -43.61 -3.99 -15.32
N PRO A 656 -42.43 -3.36 -15.37
CA PRO A 656 -41.43 -3.45 -14.31
C PRO A 656 -41.99 -2.97 -12.97
N SER A 657 -41.45 -3.48 -11.88
CA SER A 657 -41.77 -2.98 -10.54
C SER A 657 -41.40 -1.50 -10.41
N ALA A 658 -42.09 -0.80 -9.50
CA ALA A 658 -41.80 0.58 -9.16
C ALA A 658 -40.32 0.77 -8.81
N ARG A 659 -39.67 1.81 -9.35
CA ARG A 659 -38.25 2.10 -9.12
C ARG A 659 -37.86 3.53 -9.46
N VAL A 660 -36.73 3.95 -8.91
CA VAL A 660 -36.03 5.21 -9.22
C VAL A 660 -34.65 4.93 -9.79
N MET A 661 -34.02 5.94 -10.38
CA MET A 661 -32.58 5.92 -10.71
C MET A 661 -32.18 4.74 -11.63
N GLY A 662 -33.15 4.16 -12.33
CA GLY A 662 -32.94 3.29 -13.48
C GLY A 662 -32.82 4.15 -14.73
N THR A 663 -32.01 3.74 -15.69
CA THR A 663 -31.83 4.50 -16.93
C THR A 663 -32.34 3.72 -18.13
N MET A 664 -32.74 4.47 -19.16
CA MET A 664 -33.36 3.92 -20.35
C MET A 664 -32.60 4.41 -21.58
N ALA A 665 -32.54 3.57 -22.62
CA ALA A 665 -32.07 3.99 -23.94
C ALA A 665 -32.94 3.39 -25.03
N TYR A 666 -33.16 4.17 -26.09
CA TYR A 666 -33.91 3.73 -27.25
C TYR A 666 -32.99 3.03 -28.25
N ASP A 667 -33.18 1.72 -28.41
CA ASP A 667 -32.55 0.93 -29.45
C ASP A 667 -33.24 1.19 -30.79
N LYS A 668 -32.57 2.00 -31.61
CA LYS A 668 -33.07 2.43 -32.91
C LYS A 668 -33.21 1.30 -33.91
N THR A 669 -32.40 0.24 -33.80
CA THR A 669 -32.46 -0.89 -34.75
C THR A 669 -33.60 -1.85 -34.46
N ARG A 670 -33.94 -2.02 -33.19
CA ARG A 670 -34.98 -2.95 -32.75
C ARG A 670 -36.32 -2.25 -32.47
N ASP A 671 -36.37 -0.92 -32.50
CA ASP A 671 -37.52 -0.10 -32.12
C ASP A 671 -38.00 -0.48 -30.70
N ARG A 672 -37.05 -0.49 -29.75
CA ARG A 672 -37.29 -0.83 -28.35
C ARG A 672 -36.69 0.20 -27.43
N ILE A 673 -37.37 0.55 -26.34
CA ILE A 673 -36.70 1.21 -25.22
C ILE A 673 -36.27 0.14 -24.23
N VAL A 674 -34.99 0.11 -23.89
CA VAL A 674 -34.44 -0.81 -22.89
C VAL A 674 -34.31 -0.06 -21.57
N LEU A 675 -34.83 -0.68 -20.51
CA LEU A 675 -34.65 -0.27 -19.11
C LEU A 675 -33.76 -1.31 -18.42
N PHE A 676 -32.76 -0.85 -17.67
CA PHE A 676 -31.93 -1.71 -16.84
C PHE A 676 -31.90 -1.24 -15.38
N GLY A 677 -31.97 -2.20 -14.45
CA GLY A 677 -31.72 -1.98 -13.03
C GLY A 677 -32.56 -0.90 -12.38
N GLY A 678 -31.93 -0.05 -11.56
CA GLY A 678 -32.59 0.97 -10.74
C GLY A 678 -32.91 0.48 -9.33
N ARG A 679 -33.47 1.36 -8.50
CA ARG A 679 -33.72 1.14 -7.08
C ARG A 679 -35.22 0.99 -6.80
N PRO A 680 -35.75 -0.24 -6.67
CA PRO A 680 -37.15 -0.46 -6.34
C PRO A 680 -37.50 -0.11 -4.89
N ALA A 681 -36.59 -0.37 -3.95
CA ALA A 681 -36.79 -0.04 -2.53
C ALA A 681 -35.44 0.09 -1.84
N TRP A 682 -35.23 1.09 -0.99
CA TRP A 682 -34.00 1.21 -0.23
C TRP A 682 -33.81 0.03 0.74
N PRO A 683 -32.62 -0.59 0.84
CA PRO A 683 -31.35 -0.30 0.15
C PRO A 683 -31.08 -1.20 -1.07
N ASN A 684 -32.11 -1.83 -1.65
CA ASN A 684 -32.00 -2.84 -2.69
C ASN A 684 -32.11 -2.25 -4.10
N ASP A 685 -31.12 -2.56 -4.94
CA ASP A 685 -31.16 -2.29 -6.38
C ASP A 685 -31.55 -3.54 -7.19
N ALA A 686 -31.97 -3.33 -8.43
CA ALA A 686 -32.33 -4.36 -9.39
C ALA A 686 -31.26 -4.51 -10.48
N ASN A 687 -31.28 -5.65 -11.19
CA ASN A 687 -30.45 -5.97 -12.36
C ASN A 687 -31.25 -6.67 -13.47
N ASP A 688 -32.58 -6.55 -13.45
CA ASP A 688 -33.47 -6.99 -14.52
C ASP A 688 -33.36 -6.08 -15.73
N THR A 689 -33.64 -6.65 -16.90
CA THR A 689 -33.69 -5.93 -18.19
C THR A 689 -35.11 -5.99 -18.73
N TRP A 690 -35.67 -4.85 -19.11
CA TRP A 690 -37.01 -4.74 -19.66
C TRP A 690 -36.97 -4.01 -21.00
N GLU A 691 -37.86 -4.41 -21.91
CA GLU A 691 -38.05 -3.76 -23.20
C GLU A 691 -39.46 -3.25 -23.36
N TRP A 692 -39.58 -2.01 -23.80
CA TRP A 692 -40.82 -1.39 -24.24
C TRP A 692 -40.87 -1.37 -25.76
N ASP A 693 -41.94 -1.93 -26.33
CA ASP A 693 -42.15 -2.00 -27.79
C ASP A 693 -43.04 -0.88 -28.34
N GLY A 694 -43.43 0.08 -27.50
CA GLY A 694 -44.42 1.11 -27.83
C GLY A 694 -45.82 0.83 -27.31
N ARG A 695 -46.08 -0.37 -26.79
CA ARG A 695 -47.40 -0.80 -26.30
C ARG A 695 -47.33 -1.47 -24.94
N GLU A 696 -46.36 -2.35 -24.74
CA GLU A 696 -46.20 -3.09 -23.49
C GLU A 696 -44.73 -3.26 -23.10
N TRP A 697 -44.51 -3.47 -21.80
CA TRP A 697 -43.22 -3.84 -21.24
C TRP A 697 -43.08 -5.36 -21.19
N LYS A 698 -41.95 -5.86 -21.66
CA LYS A 698 -41.57 -7.27 -21.57
C LYS A 698 -40.25 -7.41 -20.84
N GLU A 699 -40.22 -8.25 -19.82
CA GLU A 699 -38.96 -8.61 -19.17
C GLU A 699 -38.18 -9.52 -20.12
N ILE A 700 -36.90 -9.18 -20.33
CA ILE A 700 -36.00 -10.02 -21.09
C ILE A 700 -35.33 -10.98 -20.10
N LYS A 701 -35.72 -12.26 -20.19
CA LYS A 701 -35.03 -13.33 -19.47
C LYS A 701 -33.75 -13.66 -20.24
N LEU A 702 -32.65 -13.12 -19.75
CA LEU A 702 -31.32 -13.32 -20.31
C LEU A 702 -30.78 -14.66 -19.79
N ASN A 703 -30.27 -15.49 -20.70
CA ASN A 703 -29.83 -16.87 -20.43
C ASN A 703 -28.43 -16.93 -19.82
#